data_AF-A0A2G8SQI3-F1
#
_entry.id   AF-A0A2G8SQI3-F1
#
_cell.length_a   1.000
_cell.length_b   1.000
_cell.length_c   1.000
_cell.angle_alpha   90.00
_cell.angle_beta   90.00
_cell.angle_gamma   90.00
#
_symmetry.space_group_name_H-M   'P 1'
#
loop_
_entity.id
_entity.type
_entity.pdbx_description
1 polymer ?
#
loop_
_entity_poly.entity_id
_entity_poly.type
_entity_poly.pdbx_seq_one_letter_code
_entity_poly.pdbx_strand_id
1 'polypeptide(L)'
;MGMVMLDLSQHRHIQERRWWFPWMSITKRHLCVTEMTRDFVAFCENFAVAQSNVDPGGVSNDGFPSQAANLVRSETNVKCGEALDSDATSSESGDSDARQRILELGEIRSILDRAEQRFRHPILKFTTPPEQFSDPPSDLDVTDPPTARFVQYRTETLPTLHARVAHLLLIGNRDADRQQERLLKDIEHYTQQAVQAELRAWREKVLKLPIQGLDMFGDGPEIVFTGNAYFSPFMITLLTELRTTDDVFSARKAMQPFISVALFIAVVLHGMASVARPEIAFVLSGLRAMLFGAFVWCNAPARSVTSIQRLLIDCIPRDVRTALRILHLEPDIIRYACCPECSNIYPPDPLNEDDPYPHYCSAILANDDRCGAQLVFEKKQAPKGKGQPERTVFKAIRIFPYRTLKSWLKVFLSRPEVDAALAAGWNLTDSAGVWSDIMNSPAIRHFRGPDNHTLFSVQKHGAVNLVFCLFVDWFNPYGNKKAGKSHSVGAMYMACLNLPIEMRYAPENIYLAGVIPGPREPRLDELNHFLRPLVDELLVLWTRGLYLSRTALRWMGRFVRAAMIPLVCDLPAMRKVAGFAGHASKHFCSFCSLPKDDIHNLNRATWPPRASWAQHEKLATEWRDGTKAQRDQIFNEHGIRWSELLRLPYWDPTRFALLDSMHNLFLGELRHHCMEVWGIDIKDKPSGQKIHPHTPEEQKKFLDKAIAALTKGSATALEKLRKGYIIAISRNNNISPSGAVFTKSAYIDALLKWVQVVGVQAVRVPPVLDYDAKEFHLSTDLSKFQVLSYEILEAIRGDLKATFLPSWLERPPSNFGNPSHGKLKADQWRTVCTVNLVITLVRLWASPEASARDKELLENFLHLVSAVDLASRRSMTEGRAAAYDKHMFEYLCGLRDMFDHEFVPNHHLSLHLYECLVLFGPVHGWWAFPFERYNGLLRRININYKPAEIPLTLMRYFYLGGNLRNLLADLDFPEDTEYTEMVHSFHDTFAIATRARPDVLNPLSPRLGRTTERTRAPEVELDTTTYDAILELVNKSGDELFASARVNVLDRAGRLPLSPTAEDAARVIRDRIVFATRAKGERNSFVIFKDQDRGTRAGQIRRIVLHTRRKNGELVTEPFLLVDAFQPLSEEHARHDPYRQWPDIQTKLYYKTFENDVRVIRLNDIKSHFAALFYTPDALGRECVVVRDLDRVGQASSV
;
A
#
# COMPACT_ATOMS: atom_id res chain seq x y z
N MET A 1 52.71 -54.86 -2.46
CA MET A 1 52.37 -55.71 -3.62
C MET A 1 51.46 -54.87 -4.53
N GLY A 2 52.01 -54.31 -5.63
CA GLY A 2 51.41 -53.40 -6.64
C GLY A 2 50.98 -52.00 -6.13
N MET A 3 51.58 -50.82 -6.42
CA MET A 3 52.13 -50.21 -7.67
C MET A 3 51.08 -50.22 -8.79
N VAL A 4 50.51 -49.12 -9.32
CA VAL A 4 51.03 -47.85 -9.92
C VAL A 4 49.80 -46.87 -10.09
N MET A 5 49.73 -45.60 -9.61
CA MET A 5 50.31 -44.29 -10.04
C MET A 5 49.97 -43.86 -11.49
N LEU A 6 49.04 -42.92 -11.75
CA LEU A 6 49.22 -41.47 -12.09
C LEU A 6 47.98 -41.04 -12.93
N ASP A 7 47.55 -39.79 -13.11
CA ASP A 7 47.56 -38.50 -12.41
C ASP A 7 46.62 -37.55 -13.24
N LEU A 8 46.21 -36.43 -12.64
CA LEU A 8 45.75 -35.16 -13.21
C LEU A 8 44.26 -34.76 -13.12
N SER A 9 44.01 -34.03 -12.02
CA SER A 9 43.59 -32.61 -12.03
C SER A 9 42.10 -32.20 -12.14
N GLN A 10 41.76 -31.27 -11.23
CA GLN A 10 40.65 -30.29 -11.22
C GLN A 10 39.22 -30.73 -10.81
N HIS A 11 38.94 -30.71 -9.50
CA HIS A 11 38.19 -29.63 -8.84
C HIS A 11 37.75 -30.03 -7.42
N ARG A 12 38.47 -29.55 -6.40
CA ARG A 12 37.99 -29.46 -5.01
C ARG A 12 37.56 -28.02 -4.71
N HIS A 13 36.40 -27.85 -4.08
CA HIS A 13 36.24 -27.33 -2.71
C HIS A 13 34.87 -26.68 -2.51
N ILE A 14 33.87 -27.49 -2.17
CA ILE A 14 32.72 -27.04 -1.38
C ILE A 14 33.15 -27.22 0.09
N GLN A 15 33.51 -26.11 0.75
CA GLN A 15 33.65 -26.11 2.21
C GLN A 15 32.26 -26.01 2.84
N GLU A 16 31.86 -27.10 3.47
CA GLU A 16 30.84 -27.15 4.51
C GLU A 16 31.18 -26.13 5.61
N ARG A 17 30.23 -25.27 5.97
CA ARG A 17 30.29 -24.47 7.20
C ARG A 17 29.10 -24.81 8.08
N ARG A 18 29.33 -25.77 8.98
CA ARG A 18 28.70 -25.83 10.31
C ARG A 18 29.06 -24.54 11.06
N TRP A 19 28.06 -23.77 11.47
CA TRP A 19 28.16 -22.86 12.63
C TRP A 19 26.95 -23.10 13.53
N TRP A 20 27.27 -23.34 14.79
CA TRP A 20 26.38 -23.65 15.90
C TRP A 20 25.53 -22.42 16.30
N PHE A 21 24.28 -22.67 16.66
CA PHE A 21 23.36 -21.72 17.26
C PHE A 21 23.78 -21.32 18.68
N PRO A 22 23.63 -20.04 19.05
CA PRO A 22 23.27 -19.68 20.42
C PRO A 22 22.09 -18.71 20.44
N TRP A 23 20.88 -19.24 20.68
CA TRP A 23 19.93 -18.73 21.69
C TRP A 23 18.63 -19.54 21.63
N MET A 24 18.57 -20.52 22.52
CA MET A 24 17.36 -21.17 23.01
C MET A 24 17.25 -20.72 24.47
N SER A 25 16.33 -19.81 24.78
CA SER A 25 15.93 -19.49 26.15
C SER A 25 14.49 -18.96 26.16
N ILE A 26 13.55 -19.81 25.72
CA ILE A 26 12.15 -19.81 26.16
C ILE A 26 11.75 -21.30 26.24
N THR A 27 11.85 -21.81 27.48
CA THR A 27 11.18 -22.98 28.07
C THR A 27 10.86 -24.20 27.20
N LYS A 28 11.69 -25.25 27.35
CA LYS A 28 11.35 -26.66 27.10
C LYS A 28 10.23 -27.12 28.04
N ARG A 29 9.05 -27.45 27.51
CA ARG A 29 8.30 -28.65 27.93
C ARG A 29 8.29 -29.59 26.74
N HIS A 30 8.94 -30.75 26.86
CA HIS A 30 8.72 -31.85 25.94
C HIS A 30 7.27 -32.31 26.07
N LEU A 31 6.50 -32.19 25.00
CA LEU A 31 5.26 -32.95 24.84
C LEU A 31 5.62 -34.25 24.13
N CYS A 32 5.44 -35.33 24.88
CA CYS A 32 5.72 -36.71 24.54
C CYS A 32 4.71 -37.18 23.48
N VAL A 33 5.13 -37.32 22.22
CA VAL A 33 4.29 -37.84 21.13
C VAL A 33 3.90 -39.31 21.35
N THR A 34 4.53 -40.00 22.30
CA THR A 34 4.22 -41.37 22.72
C THR A 34 3.15 -41.47 23.83
N GLU A 35 2.86 -40.39 24.58
CA GLU A 35 1.79 -40.39 25.60
C GLU A 35 0.41 -40.06 24.99
N MET A 36 0.33 -39.16 23.99
CA MET A 36 -0.95 -38.83 23.32
C MET A 36 -1.59 -40.02 22.61
N THR A 37 -0.79 -40.93 22.03
CA THR A 37 -1.30 -42.18 21.44
C THR A 37 -1.76 -43.18 22.49
N ARG A 38 -1.26 -43.10 23.73
CA ARG A 38 -1.63 -44.02 24.81
C ARG A 38 -2.91 -43.54 25.52
N ASP A 39 -3.08 -42.23 25.68
CA ASP A 39 -4.28 -41.62 26.26
C ASP A 39 -5.48 -41.66 25.29
N PHE A 40 -5.25 -41.54 23.98
CA PHE A 40 -6.30 -41.70 22.96
C PHE A 40 -6.81 -43.15 22.86
N VAL A 41 -5.92 -44.14 23.01
CA VAL A 41 -6.30 -45.56 23.07
C VAL A 41 -7.01 -45.90 24.39
N ALA A 42 -6.57 -45.35 25.52
CA ALA A 42 -7.24 -45.51 26.82
C ALA A 42 -8.62 -44.83 26.89
N PHE A 43 -8.82 -43.72 26.17
CA PHE A 43 -10.12 -43.05 26.04
C PHE A 43 -11.10 -43.88 25.19
N CYS A 44 -10.62 -44.50 24.10
CA CYS A 44 -11.44 -45.38 23.26
C CYS A 44 -11.79 -46.73 23.90
N GLU A 45 -10.93 -47.28 24.78
CA GLU A 45 -11.23 -48.52 25.50
C GLU A 45 -12.22 -48.32 26.66
N ASN A 46 -12.21 -47.15 27.32
CA ASN A 46 -13.14 -46.86 28.42
C ASN A 46 -14.56 -46.48 27.94
N PHE A 47 -14.72 -46.03 26.69
CA PHE A 47 -16.04 -45.74 26.13
C PHE A 47 -16.80 -47.01 25.67
N ALA A 48 -16.10 -48.13 25.52
CA ALA A 48 -16.68 -49.41 25.09
C ALA A 48 -17.20 -50.29 26.24
N VAL A 49 -17.00 -49.90 27.51
CA VAL A 49 -17.35 -50.73 28.69
C VAL A 49 -18.56 -50.19 29.47
N ALA A 50 -19.07 -49.00 29.16
CA ALA A 50 -20.21 -48.40 29.84
C ALA A 50 -21.49 -48.42 29.00
N GLN A 51 -21.94 -49.61 28.55
CA GLN A 51 -23.34 -49.88 28.22
C GLN A 51 -23.58 -51.38 27.97
N SER A 52 -23.46 -52.17 29.04
CA SER A 52 -24.03 -53.52 29.09
C SER A 52 -24.52 -53.78 30.51
N ASN A 53 -25.85 -53.79 30.67
CA ASN A 53 -26.65 -54.51 31.68
C ASN A 53 -27.89 -53.69 32.09
N VAL A 54 -29.01 -53.89 31.38
CA VAL A 54 -30.33 -54.29 31.94
C VAL A 54 -31.13 -54.94 30.80
N ASP A 55 -31.60 -56.16 31.05
CA ASP A 55 -32.51 -57.01 30.25
C ASP A 55 -33.71 -57.35 31.18
N PRO A 56 -34.79 -58.05 30.76
CA PRO A 56 -35.57 -58.01 29.52
C PRO A 56 -37.11 -58.08 29.76
N GLY A 57 -37.91 -57.94 28.70
CA GLY A 57 -39.32 -58.38 28.62
C GLY A 57 -39.91 -57.95 27.27
N GLY A 58 -40.02 -58.80 26.26
CA GLY A 58 -41.05 -59.86 26.08
C GLY A 58 -42.32 -59.21 25.53
N VAL A 59 -42.85 -59.50 24.33
CA VAL A 59 -43.26 -60.81 23.79
C VAL A 59 -43.65 -60.67 22.29
N SER A 60 -43.27 -61.70 21.49
CA SER A 60 -43.76 -62.26 20.20
C SER A 60 -44.18 -61.33 19.04
N ASN A 61 -43.63 -61.39 17.81
CA ASN A 61 -43.51 -62.46 16.79
C ASN A 61 -44.83 -63.10 16.29
N ASP A 62 -45.07 -62.93 14.98
CA ASP A 62 -45.64 -63.84 13.96
C ASP A 62 -46.52 -63.03 12.98
N GLY A 63 -46.43 -63.07 11.64
CA GLY A 63 -45.65 -63.81 10.65
C GLY A 63 -46.20 -63.44 9.25
N PHE A 64 -45.33 -63.48 8.22
CA PHE A 64 -45.49 -63.64 6.75
C PHE A 64 -46.89 -63.82 6.07
N PRO A 65 -47.04 -63.76 4.72
CA PRO A 65 -46.27 -63.11 3.63
C PRO A 65 -47.13 -62.43 2.52
N SER A 66 -46.41 -61.80 1.57
CA SER A 66 -46.62 -61.75 0.10
C SER A 66 -47.87 -61.09 -0.54
N GLN A 67 -47.58 -60.00 -1.27
CA GLN A 67 -47.99 -59.65 -2.65
C GLN A 67 -49.35 -60.13 -3.20
N ALA A 68 -50.23 -59.17 -3.56
CA ALA A 68 -50.50 -58.74 -4.95
C ALA A 68 -51.82 -57.93 -5.09
N ALA A 69 -51.71 -56.82 -5.83
CA ALA A 69 -52.67 -56.05 -6.65
C ALA A 69 -54.21 -55.97 -6.37
N ASN A 70 -54.66 -54.69 -6.31
CA ASN A 70 -55.91 -54.05 -6.79
C ASN A 70 -57.29 -54.28 -6.11
N LEU A 71 -57.94 -53.18 -5.67
CA LEU A 71 -59.38 -52.76 -5.75
C LEU A 71 -59.61 -51.58 -4.75
N VAL A 72 -59.90 -50.32 -5.13
CA VAL A 72 -61.19 -49.62 -5.48
C VAL A 72 -62.19 -49.37 -4.32
N ARG A 73 -62.55 -48.07 -4.14
CA ARG A 73 -63.74 -47.45 -3.45
C ARG A 73 -63.84 -47.61 -1.92
N SER A 74 -64.46 -46.75 -1.10
CA SER A 74 -65.07 -45.40 -1.14
C SER A 74 -65.48 -45.06 0.31
N GLU A 75 -65.61 -43.77 0.62
CA GLU A 75 -66.63 -43.15 1.50
C GLU A 75 -66.73 -43.47 3.02
N THR A 76 -66.52 -42.39 3.81
CA THR A 76 -67.41 -41.79 4.85
C THR A 76 -68.42 -42.65 5.63
N ASN A 77 -68.49 -42.44 6.96
CA ASN A 77 -69.72 -42.17 7.74
C ASN A 77 -69.39 -41.86 9.23
N VAL A 78 -69.82 -40.74 9.84
CA VAL A 78 -71.14 -40.42 10.49
C VAL A 78 -71.23 -41.03 11.92
N LYS A 79 -71.61 -40.35 13.03
CA LYS A 79 -72.87 -39.68 13.50
C LYS A 79 -72.57 -39.10 14.93
N CYS A 80 -72.98 -37.91 15.39
CA CYS A 80 -74.29 -37.33 15.81
C CYS A 80 -74.57 -37.29 17.33
N GLY A 81 -75.28 -36.22 17.75
CA GLY A 81 -76.22 -36.12 18.90
C GLY A 81 -75.83 -35.07 19.94
N GLU A 82 -76.36 -33.83 19.99
CA GLU A 82 -77.73 -33.32 20.34
C GLU A 82 -78.17 -33.61 21.80
N ALA A 83 -78.88 -32.79 22.59
CA ALA A 83 -79.31 -31.37 22.58
C ALA A 83 -80.00 -31.05 23.95
N LEU A 84 -79.94 -29.80 24.47
CA LEU A 84 -81.02 -28.85 24.91
C LEU A 84 -80.67 -28.32 26.33
N ASP A 85 -80.84 -27.07 26.76
CA ASP A 85 -81.90 -26.06 26.50
C ASP A 85 -81.42 -24.58 26.68
N SER A 86 -82.29 -23.68 26.21
CA SER A 86 -82.39 -22.20 26.03
C SER A 86 -81.63 -21.13 26.86
N ASP A 87 -81.25 -20.02 26.18
CA ASP A 87 -81.67 -18.60 26.38
C ASP A 87 -80.58 -17.52 26.19
N ALA A 88 -80.92 -16.55 25.30
CA ALA A 88 -80.53 -15.13 25.23
C ALA A 88 -79.09 -14.66 24.88
N THR A 89 -79.06 -13.68 23.95
CA THR A 89 -78.09 -12.57 23.74
C THR A 89 -76.88 -12.70 22.78
N SER A 90 -76.72 -11.64 21.97
CA SER A 90 -75.46 -11.01 21.48
C SER A 90 -74.78 -11.47 20.17
N SER A 91 -74.64 -10.50 19.25
CA SER A 91 -73.46 -10.20 18.38
C SER A 91 -72.77 -11.26 17.50
N GLU A 92 -73.31 -12.47 17.29
CA GLU A 92 -72.56 -13.52 16.57
C GLU A 92 -72.56 -13.47 15.03
N SER A 93 -73.42 -12.67 14.38
CA SER A 93 -73.48 -12.68 12.90
C SER A 93 -72.27 -12.01 12.22
N GLY A 94 -71.63 -11.03 12.86
CA GLY A 94 -70.51 -10.28 12.26
C GLY A 94 -69.16 -11.02 12.28
N ASP A 95 -68.95 -11.95 13.22
CA ASP A 95 -67.65 -12.64 13.38
C ASP A 95 -67.52 -13.88 12.47
N SER A 96 -68.65 -14.52 12.12
CA SER A 96 -68.69 -15.64 11.16
C SER A 96 -68.33 -15.18 9.74
N ASP A 97 -68.94 -14.10 9.27
CA ASP A 97 -68.70 -13.55 7.93
C ASP A 97 -67.26 -13.02 7.77
N ALA A 98 -66.69 -12.46 8.85
CA ALA A 98 -65.31 -11.99 8.87
C ALA A 98 -64.30 -13.16 8.76
N ARG A 99 -64.52 -14.26 9.49
CA ARG A 99 -63.65 -15.45 9.42
C ARG A 99 -63.69 -16.11 8.05
N GLN A 100 -64.88 -16.20 7.44
CA GLN A 100 -65.03 -16.76 6.10
C GLN A 100 -64.32 -15.88 5.05
N ARG A 101 -64.40 -14.56 5.18
CA ARG A 101 -63.70 -13.62 4.28
C ARG A 101 -62.17 -13.71 4.41
N ILE A 102 -61.65 -13.86 5.62
CA ILE A 102 -60.20 -14.02 5.86
C ILE A 102 -59.68 -15.33 5.25
N LEU A 103 -60.45 -16.43 5.34
CA LEU A 103 -60.08 -17.69 4.69
C LEU A 103 -60.02 -17.57 3.17
N GLU A 104 -61.02 -16.93 2.55
CA GLU A 104 -61.06 -16.70 1.10
C GLU A 104 -59.88 -15.82 0.61
N LEU A 105 -59.54 -14.76 1.34
CA LEU A 105 -58.37 -13.93 1.04
C LEU A 105 -57.05 -14.69 1.23
N GLY A 106 -56.97 -15.57 2.23
CA GLY A 106 -55.82 -16.44 2.48
C GLY A 106 -55.56 -17.45 1.37
N GLU A 107 -56.61 -18.04 0.79
CA GLU A 107 -56.49 -18.93 -0.36
C GLU A 107 -55.95 -18.22 -1.60
N ILE A 108 -56.49 -17.03 -1.90
CA ILE A 108 -56.02 -16.20 -3.01
C ILE A 108 -54.54 -15.84 -2.83
N ARG A 109 -54.14 -15.48 -1.60
CA ARG A 109 -52.74 -15.20 -1.28
C ARG A 109 -51.83 -16.42 -1.52
N SER A 110 -52.26 -17.61 -1.11
CA SER A 110 -51.50 -18.85 -1.33
C SER A 110 -51.32 -19.18 -2.82
N ILE A 111 -52.33 -18.91 -3.65
CA ILE A 111 -52.23 -19.07 -5.11
C ILE A 111 -51.21 -18.07 -5.68
N LEU A 112 -51.26 -16.82 -5.23
CA LEU A 112 -50.35 -15.76 -5.67
C LEU A 112 -48.88 -16.06 -5.32
N ASP A 113 -48.60 -16.45 -4.08
CA ASP A 113 -47.24 -16.73 -3.60
C ASP A 113 -46.62 -17.95 -4.32
N ARG A 114 -47.41 -19.00 -4.60
CA ARG A 114 -46.95 -20.16 -5.39
C ARG A 114 -46.64 -19.80 -6.84
N ALA A 115 -47.44 -18.92 -7.44
CA ALA A 115 -47.20 -18.45 -8.79
C ALA A 115 -45.95 -17.55 -8.86
N GLU A 116 -45.73 -16.68 -7.86
CA GLU A 116 -44.52 -15.85 -7.77
C GLU A 116 -43.25 -16.71 -7.68
N GLN A 117 -43.20 -17.71 -6.78
CA GLN A 117 -42.03 -18.58 -6.65
C GLN A 117 -41.67 -19.27 -7.98
N ARG A 118 -42.69 -19.59 -8.78
CA ARG A 118 -42.52 -20.25 -10.08
C ARG A 118 -42.05 -19.30 -11.19
N PHE A 119 -42.49 -18.05 -11.17
CA PHE A 119 -42.24 -17.07 -12.25
C PHE A 119 -41.33 -15.89 -11.84
N ARG A 120 -40.59 -16.01 -10.74
CA ARG A 120 -39.62 -15.00 -10.29
C ARG A 120 -38.51 -14.73 -11.32
N HIS A 121 -38.09 -15.74 -12.08
CA HIS A 121 -37.12 -15.65 -13.17
C HIS A 121 -37.54 -16.55 -14.34
N PRO A 122 -38.53 -16.15 -15.14
CA PRO A 122 -39.07 -17.01 -16.19
C PRO A 122 -38.09 -17.07 -17.36
N ILE A 123 -37.83 -18.29 -17.86
CA ILE A 123 -37.08 -18.50 -19.11
C ILE A 123 -38.11 -18.41 -20.24
N LEU A 124 -38.11 -17.29 -20.95
CA LEU A 124 -39.09 -16.99 -22.00
C LEU A 124 -38.47 -17.16 -23.39
N LYS A 125 -39.26 -17.75 -24.31
CA LYS A 125 -38.95 -17.79 -25.74
C LYS A 125 -39.81 -16.80 -26.51
N PHE A 126 -39.22 -16.21 -27.53
CA PHE A 126 -39.80 -15.20 -28.38
C PHE A 126 -39.98 -15.79 -29.79
N THR A 127 -41.07 -15.45 -30.46
CA THR A 127 -41.38 -15.96 -31.82
C THR A 127 -40.34 -15.53 -32.84
N THR A 128 -39.75 -14.34 -32.67
CA THR A 128 -38.67 -13.81 -33.49
C THR A 128 -37.54 -13.29 -32.60
N PRO A 129 -36.26 -13.63 -32.87
CA PRO A 129 -35.13 -13.07 -32.14
C PRO A 129 -34.91 -11.60 -32.55
N PRO A 130 -34.35 -10.74 -31.67
CA PRO A 130 -33.95 -9.39 -32.06
C PRO A 130 -32.82 -9.44 -33.08
N GLU A 131 -32.80 -8.51 -34.04
CA GLU A 131 -31.73 -8.35 -35.03
C GLU A 131 -30.91 -7.06 -34.77
N GLN A 132 -31.52 -6.04 -34.17
CA GLN A 132 -30.91 -4.75 -33.83
C GLN A 132 -31.15 -4.36 -32.35
N PHE A 133 -30.28 -3.52 -31.81
CA PHE A 133 -30.39 -3.03 -30.42
C PHE A 133 -31.65 -2.21 -30.13
N SER A 134 -32.27 -1.64 -31.17
CA SER A 134 -33.49 -0.84 -31.08
C SER A 134 -34.79 -1.63 -31.26
N ASP A 135 -34.71 -2.95 -31.49
CA ASP A 135 -35.90 -3.74 -31.81
C ASP A 135 -36.87 -3.84 -30.62
N PRO A 136 -38.17 -3.57 -30.83
CA PRO A 136 -39.18 -3.75 -29.80
C PRO A 136 -39.35 -5.25 -29.47
N PRO A 137 -39.84 -5.60 -28.26
CA PRO A 137 -40.13 -6.98 -27.89
C PRO A 137 -41.05 -7.67 -28.89
N SER A 138 -40.62 -8.81 -29.44
CA SER A 138 -41.53 -9.65 -30.24
C SER A 138 -42.53 -10.38 -29.35
N ASP A 139 -43.55 -10.97 -29.96
CA ASP A 139 -44.49 -11.84 -29.26
C ASP A 139 -43.79 -13.05 -28.64
N LEU A 140 -44.36 -13.56 -27.53
CA LEU A 140 -43.89 -14.75 -26.85
C LEU A 140 -44.31 -16.03 -27.60
N ASP A 141 -43.40 -17.00 -27.67
CA ASP A 141 -43.65 -18.29 -28.31
C ASP A 141 -44.46 -19.20 -27.39
N VAL A 142 -45.79 -19.20 -27.57
CA VAL A 142 -46.73 -20.03 -26.82
C VAL A 142 -46.68 -21.52 -27.16
N THR A 143 -45.87 -21.94 -28.14
CA THR A 143 -45.63 -23.37 -28.40
C THR A 143 -44.68 -24.00 -27.37
N ASP A 144 -43.88 -23.16 -26.67
CA ASP A 144 -43.00 -23.57 -25.58
C ASP A 144 -43.78 -23.68 -24.26
N PRO A 145 -43.87 -24.88 -23.63
CA PRO A 145 -44.73 -25.09 -22.47
C PRO A 145 -44.44 -24.18 -21.24
N PRO A 146 -43.16 -23.86 -20.91
CA PRO A 146 -42.84 -22.85 -19.88
C PRO A 146 -43.34 -21.45 -20.23
N THR A 147 -43.15 -21.01 -21.47
CA THR A 147 -43.57 -19.70 -21.95
C THR A 147 -45.10 -19.58 -21.99
N ALA A 148 -45.80 -20.61 -22.46
CA ALA A 148 -47.26 -20.67 -22.46
C ALA A 148 -47.87 -20.52 -21.05
N ARG A 149 -47.28 -21.18 -20.05
CA ARG A 149 -47.71 -21.07 -18.65
C ARG A 149 -47.49 -19.67 -18.07
N PHE A 150 -46.42 -18.99 -18.48
CA PHE A 150 -46.16 -17.61 -18.08
C PHE A 150 -47.15 -16.64 -18.72
N VAL A 151 -47.45 -16.81 -20.01
CA VAL A 151 -48.47 -16.03 -20.73
C VAL A 151 -49.82 -16.21 -20.02
N GLN A 152 -50.24 -17.45 -19.76
CA GLN A 152 -51.46 -17.74 -19.03
C GLN A 152 -51.50 -17.09 -17.63
N TYR A 153 -50.38 -17.12 -16.90
CA TYR A 153 -50.28 -16.46 -15.60
C TYR A 153 -50.51 -14.94 -15.71
N ARG A 154 -49.87 -14.29 -16.69
CA ARG A 154 -49.94 -12.85 -16.92
C ARG A 154 -51.30 -12.39 -17.44
N THR A 155 -51.86 -13.09 -18.43
CA THR A 155 -53.05 -12.62 -19.17
C THR A 155 -54.36 -13.14 -18.61
N GLU A 156 -54.36 -14.28 -17.91
CA GLU A 156 -55.58 -14.89 -17.38
C GLU A 156 -55.58 -14.95 -15.85
N THR A 157 -54.51 -15.49 -15.25
CA THR A 157 -54.51 -15.77 -13.79
C THR A 157 -54.51 -14.49 -12.96
N LEU A 158 -53.58 -13.56 -13.20
CA LEU A 158 -53.50 -12.30 -12.45
C LEU A 158 -54.76 -11.42 -12.60
N PRO A 159 -55.30 -11.17 -13.81
CA PRO A 159 -56.55 -10.42 -13.95
C PRO A 159 -57.74 -11.10 -13.29
N THR A 160 -57.83 -12.43 -13.34
CA THR A 160 -58.92 -13.19 -12.68
C THR A 160 -58.83 -13.06 -11.16
N LEU A 161 -57.64 -13.15 -10.57
CA LEU A 161 -57.45 -12.93 -9.13
C LEU A 161 -57.77 -11.49 -8.73
N HIS A 162 -57.35 -10.52 -9.55
CA HIS A 162 -57.68 -9.11 -9.31
C HIS A 162 -59.20 -8.88 -9.30
N ALA A 163 -59.92 -9.39 -10.31
CA ALA A 163 -61.37 -9.27 -10.39
C ALA A 163 -62.07 -9.95 -9.19
N ARG A 164 -61.63 -11.15 -8.81
CA ARG A 164 -62.17 -11.87 -7.63
C ARG A 164 -62.03 -11.05 -6.35
N VAL A 165 -60.88 -10.43 -6.10
CA VAL A 165 -60.66 -9.62 -4.88
C VAL A 165 -61.39 -8.27 -4.97
N ALA A 166 -61.52 -7.68 -6.15
CA ALA A 166 -62.20 -6.40 -6.35
C ALA A 166 -63.73 -6.49 -6.20
N HIS A 167 -64.34 -7.64 -6.53
CA HIS A 167 -65.79 -7.85 -6.41
C HIS A 167 -66.26 -8.21 -4.99
N LEU A 168 -65.35 -8.42 -4.04
CA LEU A 168 -65.67 -8.68 -2.64
C LEU A 168 -66.14 -7.39 -1.96
N LEU A 169 -67.41 -7.35 -1.52
CA LEU A 169 -67.99 -6.20 -0.79
C LEU A 169 -67.31 -6.02 0.58
N LEU A 170 -67.00 -4.76 0.95
CA LEU A 170 -66.43 -4.43 2.26
C LEU A 170 -67.43 -4.78 3.37
N ILE A 171 -66.97 -5.48 4.40
CA ILE A 171 -67.82 -6.00 5.49
C ILE A 171 -67.72 -5.19 6.78
N GLY A 172 -66.90 -4.12 6.79
CA GLY A 172 -66.73 -3.24 7.95
C GLY A 172 -65.81 -3.79 9.04
N ASN A 173 -65.14 -4.92 8.80
CA ASN A 173 -64.12 -5.47 9.68
C ASN A 173 -62.74 -4.92 9.27
N ARG A 174 -62.12 -4.15 10.17
CA ARG A 174 -60.88 -3.40 9.88
C ARG A 174 -59.71 -4.28 9.41
N ASP A 175 -59.63 -5.52 9.86
CA ASP A 175 -58.53 -6.42 9.51
C ASP A 175 -58.77 -7.14 8.19
N ALA A 176 -60.01 -7.61 7.93
CA ALA A 176 -60.38 -8.21 6.65
C ALA A 176 -60.32 -7.20 5.49
N ASP A 177 -60.85 -5.99 5.68
CA ASP A 177 -60.86 -4.93 4.67
C ASP A 177 -59.42 -4.45 4.35
N ARG A 178 -58.54 -4.36 5.37
CA ARG A 178 -57.12 -4.03 5.19
C ARG A 178 -56.34 -5.13 4.47
N GLN A 179 -56.65 -6.40 4.71
CA GLN A 179 -56.04 -7.52 3.99
C GLN A 179 -56.47 -7.54 2.52
N GLN A 180 -57.73 -7.25 2.22
CA GLN A 180 -58.23 -7.11 0.86
C GLN A 180 -57.51 -5.98 0.10
N GLU A 181 -57.35 -4.80 0.71
CA GLU A 181 -56.64 -3.67 0.09
C GLU A 181 -55.15 -3.97 -0.17
N ARG A 182 -54.49 -4.65 0.77
CA ARG A 182 -53.09 -5.10 0.58
C ARG A 182 -52.97 -6.10 -0.56
N LEU A 183 -53.89 -7.06 -0.63
CA LEU A 183 -53.85 -8.11 -1.65
C LEU A 183 -54.09 -7.54 -3.06
N LEU A 184 -54.94 -6.52 -3.21
CA LEU A 184 -55.10 -5.80 -4.48
C LEU A 184 -53.79 -5.12 -4.91
N LYS A 185 -53.13 -4.39 -3.99
CA LYS A 185 -51.83 -3.75 -4.25
C LYS A 185 -50.75 -4.78 -4.62
N ASP A 186 -50.75 -5.94 -3.97
CA ASP A 186 -49.80 -7.00 -4.27
C ASP A 186 -50.06 -7.59 -5.67
N ILE A 187 -51.32 -7.87 -6.06
CA ILE A 187 -51.66 -8.36 -7.40
C ILE A 187 -51.27 -7.34 -8.49
N GLU A 188 -51.50 -6.05 -8.27
CA GLU A 188 -51.02 -4.98 -9.17
C GLU A 188 -49.49 -4.98 -9.29
N HIS A 189 -48.80 -5.09 -8.15
CA HIS A 189 -47.35 -5.17 -8.11
C HIS A 189 -46.82 -6.37 -8.92
N TYR A 190 -47.40 -7.56 -8.74
CA TYR A 190 -47.02 -8.76 -9.49
C TYR A 190 -47.34 -8.66 -10.98
N THR A 191 -48.43 -7.97 -11.35
CA THR A 191 -48.77 -7.69 -12.75
C THR A 191 -47.69 -6.82 -13.39
N GLN A 192 -47.24 -5.77 -12.71
CA GLN A 192 -46.14 -4.94 -13.19
C GLN A 192 -44.81 -5.73 -13.26
N GLN A 193 -44.53 -6.57 -12.27
CA GLN A 193 -43.33 -7.42 -12.27
C GLN A 193 -43.32 -8.40 -13.45
N ALA A 194 -44.45 -9.03 -13.78
CA ALA A 194 -44.56 -9.93 -14.93
C ALA A 194 -44.23 -9.20 -16.25
N VAL A 195 -44.76 -7.99 -16.45
CA VAL A 195 -44.43 -7.16 -17.63
C VAL A 195 -42.94 -6.82 -17.67
N GLN A 196 -42.35 -6.46 -16.52
CA GLN A 196 -40.92 -6.15 -16.45
C GLN A 196 -40.03 -7.38 -16.65
N ALA A 197 -40.48 -8.57 -16.24
CA ALA A 197 -39.77 -9.83 -16.45
C ALA A 197 -39.68 -10.18 -17.94
N GLU A 198 -40.74 -9.96 -18.71
CA GLU A 198 -40.75 -10.12 -20.16
C GLU A 198 -39.82 -9.13 -20.87
N LEU A 199 -39.89 -7.84 -20.50
CA LEU A 199 -38.98 -6.81 -21.02
C LEU A 199 -37.51 -7.13 -20.71
N ARG A 200 -37.24 -7.69 -19.52
CA ARG A 200 -35.90 -8.12 -19.11
C ARG A 200 -35.43 -9.31 -19.94
N ALA A 201 -36.28 -10.30 -20.18
CA ALA A 201 -35.98 -11.46 -21.01
C ALA A 201 -35.69 -11.04 -22.47
N TRP A 202 -36.44 -10.08 -23.01
CA TRP A 202 -36.18 -9.52 -24.33
C TRP A 202 -34.82 -8.81 -24.39
N ARG A 203 -34.54 -7.92 -23.42
CA ARG A 203 -33.26 -7.21 -23.34
C ARG A 203 -32.07 -8.16 -23.20
N GLU A 204 -32.23 -9.27 -22.49
CA GLU A 204 -31.19 -10.30 -22.40
C GLU A 204 -30.90 -10.95 -23.76
N LYS A 205 -31.91 -11.12 -24.62
CA LYS A 205 -31.72 -11.58 -26.01
C LYS A 205 -31.08 -10.50 -26.88
N VAL A 206 -31.46 -9.24 -26.73
CA VAL A 206 -30.84 -8.09 -27.42
C VAL A 206 -29.37 -7.95 -27.04
N LEU A 207 -29.01 -8.14 -25.77
CA LEU A 207 -27.63 -8.11 -25.28
C LEU A 207 -26.77 -9.28 -25.80
N LYS A 208 -27.40 -10.34 -26.32
CA LYS A 208 -26.74 -11.48 -26.95
C LYS A 208 -26.57 -11.28 -28.46
N LEU A 209 -27.00 -10.15 -29.03
CA LEU A 209 -26.67 -9.78 -30.39
C LEU A 209 -25.16 -9.60 -30.54
N PRO A 210 -24.51 -10.21 -31.55
CA PRO A 210 -23.13 -9.92 -31.86
C PRO A 210 -23.00 -8.44 -32.25
N ILE A 211 -22.20 -7.67 -31.50
CA ILE A 211 -21.93 -6.27 -31.84
C ILE A 211 -21.03 -6.27 -33.08
N GLN A 212 -21.62 -6.15 -34.26
CA GLN A 212 -20.88 -5.90 -35.48
C GLN A 212 -20.09 -4.58 -35.31
N GLY A 213 -18.77 -4.71 -35.22
CA GLY A 213 -17.83 -3.58 -35.07
C GLY A 213 -17.02 -3.52 -33.77
N LEU A 214 -17.17 -4.48 -32.86
CA LEU A 214 -16.35 -4.58 -31.63
C LEU A 214 -15.44 -5.82 -31.57
N ASP A 215 -15.11 -6.41 -32.72
CA ASP A 215 -14.10 -7.45 -32.85
C ASP A 215 -12.82 -6.88 -33.47
N MET A 216 -12.02 -6.19 -32.65
CA MET A 216 -10.66 -5.78 -33.00
C MET A 216 -9.75 -5.84 -31.77
N PHE A 217 -9.84 -6.94 -31.01
CA PHE A 217 -8.72 -7.58 -30.31
C PHE A 217 -9.15 -9.03 -30.16
N GLY A 218 -8.61 -9.89 -31.04
CA GLY A 218 -9.08 -11.26 -31.21
C GLY A 218 -9.40 -11.94 -29.89
N ASP A 219 -10.63 -12.40 -29.77
CA ASP A 219 -10.94 -13.53 -28.92
C ASP A 219 -9.91 -14.62 -29.22
N GLY A 220 -9.07 -14.94 -28.23
CA GLY A 220 -8.43 -16.25 -28.23
C GLY A 220 -9.56 -17.29 -28.37
N PRO A 221 -9.38 -18.36 -29.17
CA PRO A 221 -10.46 -19.27 -29.47
C PRO A 221 -11.06 -19.81 -28.17
N GLU A 222 -12.35 -20.10 -28.20
CA GLU A 222 -12.96 -21.03 -27.26
C GLU A 222 -12.06 -22.26 -27.17
N ILE A 223 -11.34 -22.40 -26.05
CA ILE A 223 -10.83 -23.69 -25.64
C ILE A 223 -12.07 -24.46 -25.19
N VAL A 224 -12.78 -25.03 -26.16
CA VAL A 224 -13.64 -26.17 -25.89
C VAL A 224 -12.72 -27.22 -25.30
N PHE A 225 -12.90 -27.54 -24.02
CA PHE A 225 -12.34 -28.76 -23.44
C PHE A 225 -12.99 -29.95 -24.14
N THR A 226 -12.55 -30.26 -25.34
CA THR A 226 -12.86 -31.53 -25.98
C THR A 226 -12.07 -32.60 -25.25
N GLY A 227 -12.75 -33.31 -24.36
CA GLY A 227 -12.37 -34.64 -23.88
C GLY A 227 -11.21 -34.69 -22.88
N ASN A 228 -11.56 -34.75 -21.60
CA ASN A 228 -11.13 -35.87 -20.75
C ASN A 228 -12.03 -35.99 -19.52
N ALA A 229 -12.70 -37.13 -19.44
CA ALA A 229 -13.75 -37.45 -18.49
C ALA A 229 -13.19 -37.68 -17.06
N TYR A 230 -13.02 -36.65 -16.24
CA TYR A 230 -12.82 -36.82 -14.78
C TYR A 230 -13.27 -35.65 -13.88
N PHE A 231 -13.85 -34.56 -14.41
CA PHE A 231 -14.26 -33.41 -13.58
C PHE A 231 -15.78 -33.20 -13.58
N SER A 232 -16.36 -33.06 -12.39
CA SER A 232 -17.76 -32.66 -12.21
C SER A 232 -18.01 -31.26 -12.81
N PRO A 233 -19.21 -30.94 -13.34
CA PRO A 233 -19.57 -29.61 -13.83
C PRO A 233 -19.23 -28.48 -12.85
N PHE A 234 -19.35 -28.74 -11.54
CA PHE A 234 -18.96 -27.81 -10.48
C PHE A 234 -17.45 -27.49 -10.47
N MET A 235 -16.59 -28.49 -10.68
CA MET A 235 -15.13 -28.32 -10.78
C MET A 235 -14.72 -27.64 -12.08
N ILE A 236 -15.48 -27.83 -13.17
CA ILE A 236 -15.25 -27.13 -14.44
C ILE A 236 -15.48 -25.63 -14.25
N THR A 237 -16.60 -25.23 -13.64
CA THR A 237 -16.88 -23.81 -13.31
C THR A 237 -15.78 -23.19 -12.45
N LEU A 238 -15.27 -23.92 -11.45
CA LEU A 238 -14.22 -23.46 -10.54
C LEU A 238 -12.82 -23.35 -11.18
N LEU A 239 -12.58 -24.08 -12.28
CA LEU A 239 -11.30 -24.13 -12.98
C LEU A 239 -11.27 -23.25 -14.24
N THR A 240 -12.39 -22.62 -14.59
CA THR A 240 -12.49 -21.78 -15.79
C THR A 240 -11.73 -20.44 -15.56
N GLU A 241 -11.03 -19.94 -16.57
CA GLU A 241 -10.36 -18.63 -16.50
C GLU A 241 -11.38 -17.51 -16.24
N LEU A 242 -11.02 -16.53 -15.39
CA LEU A 242 -11.87 -15.38 -15.07
C LEU A 242 -11.94 -14.41 -16.26
N ARG A 243 -12.85 -14.65 -17.20
CA ARG A 243 -12.98 -13.86 -18.43
C ARG A 243 -13.84 -12.62 -18.20
N THR A 244 -14.87 -12.71 -17.37
CA THR A 244 -15.82 -11.63 -17.05
C THR A 244 -15.74 -11.23 -15.57
N THR A 245 -16.32 -10.08 -15.22
CA THR A 245 -16.50 -9.71 -13.82
C THR A 245 -17.46 -10.65 -13.10
N ASP A 246 -18.44 -11.23 -13.80
CA ASP A 246 -19.40 -12.18 -13.22
C ASP A 246 -18.75 -13.52 -12.83
N ASP A 247 -17.70 -13.94 -13.55
CA ASP A 247 -16.91 -15.11 -13.19
C ASP A 247 -16.24 -14.91 -11.82
N VAL A 248 -15.75 -13.68 -11.54
CA VAL A 248 -15.11 -13.34 -10.24
C VAL A 248 -16.11 -13.50 -9.09
N PHE A 249 -17.36 -13.06 -9.27
CA PHE A 249 -18.39 -13.19 -8.25
C PHE A 249 -18.92 -14.62 -8.12
N SER A 250 -18.99 -15.37 -9.23
CA SER A 250 -19.51 -16.75 -9.25
C SER A 250 -18.54 -17.73 -8.60
N ALA A 251 -17.24 -17.61 -8.85
CA ALA A 251 -16.21 -18.44 -8.21
C ALA A 251 -16.21 -18.31 -6.69
N ARG A 252 -16.50 -17.11 -6.16
CA ARG A 252 -16.52 -16.83 -4.71
C ARG A 252 -17.71 -17.46 -3.98
N LYS A 253 -18.88 -17.54 -4.61
CA LYS A 253 -20.12 -18.04 -3.96
C LYS A 253 -20.24 -19.56 -3.95
N ALA A 254 -19.44 -20.28 -4.73
CA ALA A 254 -19.67 -21.71 -4.98
C ALA A 254 -19.02 -22.65 -3.95
N MET A 255 -17.99 -22.23 -3.20
CA MET A 255 -17.15 -23.13 -2.41
C MET A 255 -17.66 -23.34 -0.98
N GLN A 256 -17.71 -24.60 -0.53
CA GLN A 256 -18.07 -24.92 0.86
C GLN A 256 -17.01 -24.41 1.85
N PRO A 257 -17.38 -23.82 3.01
CA PRO A 257 -16.44 -23.19 3.92
C PRO A 257 -15.26 -24.06 4.36
N PHE A 258 -15.50 -25.33 4.67
CA PHE A 258 -14.45 -26.26 5.11
C PHE A 258 -13.45 -26.60 3.97
N ILE A 259 -13.89 -26.58 2.70
CA ILE A 259 -13.00 -26.73 1.54
C ILE A 259 -12.15 -25.47 1.40
N SER A 260 -12.75 -24.29 1.55
CA SER A 260 -12.04 -23.02 1.53
C SER A 260 -10.93 -22.98 2.59
N VAL A 261 -11.22 -23.45 3.82
CA VAL A 261 -10.21 -23.58 4.90
C VAL A 261 -9.07 -24.52 4.49
N ALA A 262 -9.37 -25.71 3.98
CA ALA A 262 -8.36 -26.68 3.57
C ALA A 262 -7.40 -26.12 2.50
N LEU A 263 -7.96 -25.45 1.49
CA LEU A 263 -7.17 -24.80 0.44
C LEU A 263 -6.37 -23.61 0.98
N PHE A 264 -6.97 -22.82 1.87
CA PHE A 264 -6.32 -21.68 2.49
C PHE A 264 -5.09 -22.10 3.30
N ILE A 265 -5.19 -23.15 4.12
CA ILE A 265 -4.04 -23.69 4.88
C ILE A 265 -2.90 -24.07 3.93
N ALA A 266 -3.20 -24.81 2.86
CA ALA A 266 -2.19 -25.25 1.90
C ALA A 266 -1.50 -24.05 1.21
N VAL A 267 -2.26 -23.03 0.85
CA VAL A 267 -1.70 -21.84 0.20
C VAL A 267 -0.91 -20.97 1.18
N VAL A 268 -1.37 -20.78 2.41
CA VAL A 268 -0.62 -20.01 3.43
C VAL A 268 0.73 -20.67 3.70
N LEU A 269 0.76 -21.99 3.88
CA LEU A 269 2.00 -22.72 4.10
C LEU A 269 2.95 -22.60 2.89
N HIS A 270 2.43 -22.72 1.67
CA HIS A 270 3.24 -22.60 0.45
C HIS A 270 3.75 -21.18 0.19
N GLY A 271 2.86 -20.20 0.26
CA GLY A 271 3.11 -18.82 -0.13
C GLY A 271 3.83 -18.00 0.94
N MET A 272 3.54 -18.24 2.23
CA MET A 272 4.09 -17.45 3.33
C MET A 272 5.19 -18.18 4.10
N ALA A 273 4.97 -19.45 4.45
CA ALA A 273 5.96 -20.24 5.18
C ALA A 273 7.03 -20.85 4.25
N SER A 274 6.94 -20.61 2.94
CA SER A 274 7.87 -21.13 1.93
C SER A 274 8.02 -22.65 1.97
N VAL A 275 6.96 -23.36 2.36
CA VAL A 275 6.93 -24.83 2.39
C VAL A 275 6.97 -25.34 0.95
N ALA A 276 7.84 -26.31 0.71
CA ALA A 276 8.04 -26.87 -0.62
C ALA A 276 6.83 -27.72 -1.07
N ARG A 277 6.73 -27.91 -2.39
CA ARG A 277 5.55 -28.51 -3.02
C ARG A 277 5.27 -29.95 -2.57
N PRO A 278 6.28 -30.85 -2.44
CA PRO A 278 6.05 -32.20 -1.96
C PRO A 278 5.43 -32.25 -0.55
N GLU A 279 5.86 -31.36 0.33
CA GLU A 279 5.38 -31.25 1.71
C GLU A 279 3.93 -30.74 1.75
N ILE A 280 3.57 -29.80 0.89
CA ILE A 280 2.16 -29.37 0.73
C ILE A 280 1.29 -30.47 0.12
N ALA A 281 1.82 -31.25 -0.83
CA ALA A 281 1.10 -32.39 -1.39
C ALA A 281 0.80 -33.44 -0.31
N PHE A 282 1.69 -33.63 0.67
CA PHE A 282 1.43 -34.45 1.86
C PHE A 282 0.30 -33.86 2.71
N VAL A 283 0.34 -32.56 3.03
CA VAL A 283 -0.72 -31.87 3.81
C VAL A 283 -2.08 -32.03 3.13
N LEU A 284 -2.18 -31.73 1.83
CA LEU A 284 -3.41 -31.85 1.06
C LEU A 284 -3.93 -33.30 1.01
N SER A 285 -3.04 -34.27 0.87
CA SER A 285 -3.40 -35.70 0.90
C SER A 285 -3.88 -36.13 2.29
N GLY A 286 -3.27 -35.59 3.36
CA GLY A 286 -3.69 -35.81 4.73
C GLY A 286 -5.10 -35.28 5.02
N LEU A 287 -5.40 -34.06 4.58
CA LEU A 287 -6.74 -33.46 4.70
C LEU A 287 -7.82 -34.31 4.00
N ARG A 288 -7.51 -34.85 2.82
CA ARG A 288 -8.40 -35.78 2.11
C ARG A 288 -8.63 -37.07 2.89
N ALA A 289 -7.59 -37.64 3.50
CA ALA A 289 -7.70 -38.85 4.31
C ALA A 289 -8.53 -38.61 5.59
N MET A 290 -8.36 -37.45 6.24
CA MET A 290 -9.16 -37.07 7.41
C MET A 290 -10.65 -36.95 7.06
N LEU A 291 -10.99 -36.24 5.98
CA LEU A 291 -12.38 -36.13 5.54
C LEU A 291 -12.99 -37.48 5.15
N PHE A 292 -12.22 -38.32 4.45
CA PHE A 292 -12.64 -39.69 4.14
C PHE A 292 -12.96 -40.49 5.41
N GLY A 293 -12.07 -40.47 6.39
CA GLY A 293 -12.28 -41.14 7.67
C GLY A 293 -13.50 -40.63 8.43
N ALA A 294 -13.70 -39.31 8.48
CA ALA A 294 -14.85 -38.68 9.12
C ALA A 294 -16.18 -39.11 8.46
N PHE A 295 -16.26 -39.09 7.12
CA PHE A 295 -17.48 -39.54 6.43
C PHE A 295 -17.77 -41.02 6.65
N VAL A 296 -16.74 -41.88 6.63
CA VAL A 296 -16.90 -43.31 6.91
C VAL A 296 -17.43 -43.55 8.34
N TRP A 297 -16.95 -42.76 9.31
CA TRP A 297 -17.42 -42.82 10.69
C TRP A 297 -18.87 -42.35 10.83
N CYS A 298 -19.21 -41.20 10.25
CA CYS A 298 -20.56 -40.62 10.32
C CYS A 298 -21.62 -41.47 9.58
N ASN A 299 -21.23 -42.20 8.53
CA ASN A 299 -22.13 -43.05 7.76
C ASN A 299 -22.31 -44.46 8.37
N ALA A 300 -22.03 -44.65 9.66
CA ALA A 300 -22.29 -45.92 10.33
C ALA A 300 -23.81 -46.25 10.29
N PRO A 301 -24.21 -47.49 9.96
CA PRO A 301 -23.38 -48.70 9.87
C PRO A 301 -22.80 -49.01 8.47
N ALA A 302 -23.14 -48.25 7.42
CA ALA A 302 -22.75 -48.55 6.04
C ALA A 302 -21.24 -48.43 5.76
N ARG A 303 -20.47 -47.72 6.61
CA ARG A 303 -19.01 -47.55 6.56
C ARG A 303 -18.46 -47.27 5.16
N SER A 304 -19.21 -46.54 4.35
CA SER A 304 -18.89 -46.21 2.95
C SER A 304 -19.21 -44.75 2.68
N VAL A 305 -18.60 -44.18 1.64
CA VAL A 305 -18.73 -42.77 1.29
C VAL A 305 -19.74 -42.63 0.16
N THR A 306 -20.70 -41.70 0.28
CA THR A 306 -21.68 -41.44 -0.78
C THR A 306 -21.04 -40.75 -1.99
N SER A 307 -21.69 -40.77 -3.15
CA SER A 307 -21.19 -40.10 -4.37
C SER A 307 -20.94 -38.60 -4.15
N ILE A 308 -21.80 -37.93 -3.37
CA ILE A 308 -21.65 -36.51 -3.05
C ILE A 308 -20.46 -36.28 -2.11
N GLN A 309 -20.32 -37.08 -1.05
CA GLN A 309 -19.17 -36.98 -0.15
C GLN A 309 -17.85 -37.29 -0.86
N ARG A 310 -17.87 -38.21 -1.85
CA ARG A 310 -16.70 -38.48 -2.67
C ARG A 310 -16.30 -37.28 -3.51
N LEU A 311 -17.28 -36.60 -4.11
CA LEU A 311 -17.05 -35.33 -4.83
C LEU A 311 -16.44 -34.27 -3.91
N LEU A 312 -16.90 -34.14 -2.66
CA LEU A 312 -16.34 -33.19 -1.69
C LEU A 312 -14.88 -33.49 -1.35
N ILE A 313 -14.50 -34.77 -1.21
CA ILE A 313 -13.09 -35.16 -1.03
C ILE A 313 -12.28 -34.81 -2.28
N ASP A 314 -12.85 -35.02 -3.47
CA ASP A 314 -12.18 -34.78 -4.74
C ASP A 314 -11.99 -33.28 -5.06
N CYS A 315 -12.76 -32.39 -4.43
CA CYS A 315 -12.55 -30.94 -4.47
C CYS A 315 -11.23 -30.48 -3.81
N ILE A 316 -10.66 -31.24 -2.86
CA ILE A 316 -9.33 -30.93 -2.31
C ILE A 316 -8.27 -31.44 -3.29
N PRO A 317 -7.47 -30.57 -3.93
CA PRO A 317 -6.49 -30.98 -4.93
C PRO A 317 -5.31 -31.70 -4.28
N ARG A 318 -4.54 -32.41 -5.10
CA ARG A 318 -3.27 -33.06 -4.67
C ARG A 318 -2.04 -32.18 -4.90
N ASP A 319 -2.18 -31.12 -5.69
CA ASP A 319 -1.11 -30.19 -6.04
C ASP A 319 -1.54 -28.77 -5.66
N VAL A 320 -0.65 -28.06 -4.96
CA VAL A 320 -0.87 -26.66 -4.55
C VAL A 320 -1.13 -25.73 -5.72
N ARG A 321 -0.58 -26.00 -6.91
CA ARG A 321 -0.85 -25.22 -8.13
C ARG A 321 -2.32 -25.30 -8.56
N THR A 322 -2.99 -26.40 -8.24
CA THR A 322 -4.42 -26.54 -8.49
C THR A 322 -5.19 -25.78 -7.41
N ALA A 323 -4.76 -25.81 -6.14
CA ALA A 323 -5.36 -24.98 -5.09
C ALA A 323 -5.26 -23.48 -5.40
N LEU A 324 -4.09 -23.02 -5.85
CA LEU A 324 -3.86 -21.62 -6.26
C LEU A 324 -4.75 -21.19 -7.43
N ARG A 325 -4.99 -22.10 -8.39
CA ARG A 325 -5.89 -21.86 -9.54
C ARG A 325 -7.35 -21.82 -9.11
N ILE A 326 -7.78 -22.79 -8.30
CA ILE A 326 -9.14 -22.87 -7.74
C ILE A 326 -9.47 -21.60 -6.94
N LEU A 327 -8.52 -21.08 -6.16
CA LEU A 327 -8.71 -19.87 -5.37
C LEU A 327 -8.44 -18.58 -6.16
N HIS A 328 -8.12 -18.68 -7.45
CA HIS A 328 -7.77 -17.56 -8.33
C HIS A 328 -6.72 -16.60 -7.75
N LEU A 329 -5.73 -17.16 -7.05
CA LEU A 329 -4.69 -16.38 -6.36
C LEU A 329 -3.51 -16.00 -7.24
N GLU A 330 -3.30 -16.73 -8.34
CA GLU A 330 -2.33 -16.34 -9.37
C GLU A 330 -2.99 -15.38 -10.37
N PRO A 331 -2.33 -14.26 -10.71
CA PRO A 331 -2.83 -13.35 -11.72
C PRO A 331 -2.68 -13.95 -13.13
N ASP A 332 -3.48 -13.44 -14.07
CA ASP A 332 -3.21 -13.56 -15.49
C ASP A 332 -1.92 -12.80 -15.84
N ILE A 333 -0.95 -13.51 -16.40
CA ILE A 333 0.35 -12.92 -16.78
C ILE A 333 0.60 -13.28 -18.23
N ILE A 334 0.60 -12.26 -19.09
CA ILE A 334 1.10 -12.34 -20.46
C ILE A 334 2.62 -12.43 -20.39
N ARG A 335 3.19 -13.40 -21.11
CA ARG A 335 4.63 -13.62 -21.17
C ARG A 335 5.12 -13.12 -22.52
N TYR A 336 5.65 -11.92 -22.57
CA TYR A 336 6.27 -11.42 -23.79
C TYR A 336 7.65 -12.06 -23.97
N ALA A 337 7.95 -12.55 -25.18
CA ALA A 337 9.32 -12.84 -25.56
C ALA A 337 10.05 -11.51 -25.76
N CYS A 338 11.18 -11.33 -25.07
CA CYS A 338 11.97 -10.11 -25.12
C CYS A 338 13.31 -10.40 -25.79
N CYS A 339 13.61 -9.69 -26.88
CA CYS A 339 14.88 -9.82 -27.58
C CYS A 339 16.05 -9.54 -26.63
N PRO A 340 17.05 -10.45 -26.46
CA PRO A 340 18.14 -10.26 -25.51
C PRO A 340 19.11 -9.12 -25.88
N GLU A 341 19.09 -8.65 -27.14
CA GLU A 341 19.99 -7.61 -27.64
C GLU A 341 19.36 -6.22 -27.66
N CYS A 342 18.22 -6.05 -28.34
CA CYS A 342 17.56 -4.74 -28.50
C CYS A 342 16.36 -4.53 -27.57
N SER A 343 16.01 -5.52 -26.75
CA SER A 343 14.90 -5.45 -25.80
C SER A 343 13.49 -5.29 -26.40
N ASN A 344 13.34 -5.35 -27.74
CA ASN A 344 12.03 -5.40 -28.38
C ASN A 344 11.21 -6.60 -27.90
N ILE A 345 9.89 -6.43 -27.75
CA ILE A 345 8.99 -7.43 -27.16
C ILE A 345 8.00 -7.99 -28.18
N TYR A 346 7.65 -9.27 -28.01
CA TYR A 346 6.72 -10.00 -28.86
C TYR A 346 5.66 -10.70 -28.00
N PRO A 347 4.36 -10.43 -28.23
CA PRO A 347 3.30 -11.15 -27.53
C PRO A 347 3.28 -12.63 -27.95
N PRO A 348 2.81 -13.54 -27.08
CA PRO A 348 2.61 -14.93 -27.45
C PRO A 348 1.43 -15.06 -28.43
N ASP A 349 1.58 -15.93 -29.44
CA ASP A 349 0.50 -16.39 -30.29
C ASP A 349 -0.39 -17.39 -29.52
N PRO A 350 -1.67 -17.05 -29.24
CA PRO A 350 -2.56 -17.93 -28.51
C PRO A 350 -2.99 -19.17 -29.32
N LEU A 351 -2.87 -19.14 -30.65
CA LEU A 351 -3.26 -20.25 -31.53
C LEU A 351 -2.20 -21.35 -31.60
N ASN A 352 -0.96 -21.03 -31.26
CA ASN A 352 0.18 -21.94 -31.35
C ASN A 352 0.89 -22.09 -29.99
N GLU A 353 0.31 -22.88 -29.08
CA GLU A 353 0.84 -23.05 -27.71
C GLU A 353 2.27 -23.60 -27.64
N ASP A 354 2.70 -24.39 -28.63
CA ASP A 354 4.05 -24.98 -28.65
C ASP A 354 5.09 -24.08 -29.25
N ASP A 355 4.71 -23.22 -30.19
CA ASP A 355 5.61 -22.27 -30.83
C ASP A 355 4.99 -20.87 -30.88
N PRO A 356 4.82 -20.24 -29.71
CA PRO A 356 4.02 -19.02 -29.61
C PRO A 356 4.77 -17.75 -30.01
N TYR A 357 6.05 -17.82 -30.42
CA TYR A 357 6.84 -16.62 -30.72
C TYR A 357 7.63 -16.79 -32.01
N PRO A 358 7.94 -15.68 -32.72
CA PRO A 358 8.94 -15.71 -33.78
C PRO A 358 10.28 -16.24 -33.25
N HIS A 359 11.01 -17.01 -34.08
CA HIS A 359 12.29 -17.59 -33.64
C HIS A 359 13.41 -16.56 -33.58
N TYR A 360 13.31 -15.50 -34.40
CA TYR A 360 14.30 -14.44 -34.53
C TYR A 360 13.64 -13.06 -34.44
N CYS A 361 14.40 -12.09 -33.93
CA CYS A 361 13.95 -10.72 -33.76
C CYS A 361 13.82 -10.00 -35.12
N SER A 362 12.61 -9.52 -35.40
CA SER A 362 12.27 -8.73 -36.59
C SER A 362 12.39 -7.21 -36.41
N ALA A 363 12.89 -6.75 -35.26
CA ALA A 363 13.01 -5.31 -34.97
C ALA A 363 13.99 -4.64 -35.94
N ILE A 364 13.58 -3.47 -36.46
CA ILE A 364 14.44 -2.56 -37.22
C ILE A 364 15.08 -1.60 -36.22
N LEU A 365 16.41 -1.54 -36.24
CA LEU A 365 17.21 -0.69 -35.37
C LEU A 365 17.33 0.73 -35.96
N ALA A 366 17.80 1.69 -35.16
CA ALA A 366 17.94 3.10 -35.57
C ALA A 366 18.91 3.35 -36.74
N ASN A 367 19.69 2.34 -37.13
CA ASN A 367 20.59 2.34 -38.27
C ASN A 367 20.02 1.58 -39.48
N ASP A 368 18.71 1.33 -39.49
CA ASP A 368 17.97 0.57 -40.51
C ASP A 368 18.39 -0.91 -40.67
N ASP A 369 19.25 -1.42 -39.79
CA ASP A 369 19.60 -2.85 -39.73
C ASP A 369 18.52 -3.65 -38.98
N ARG A 370 18.33 -4.91 -39.40
CA ARG A 370 17.52 -5.87 -38.64
C ARG A 370 18.34 -6.43 -37.48
N CYS A 371 17.73 -6.50 -36.29
CA CYS A 371 18.40 -7.09 -35.11
C CYS A 371 18.73 -8.57 -35.33
N GLY A 372 17.78 -9.40 -35.78
CA GLY A 372 18.03 -10.82 -36.12
C GLY A 372 18.38 -11.75 -34.94
N ALA A 373 18.44 -11.25 -33.71
CA ALA A 373 18.78 -12.05 -32.54
C ALA A 373 17.77 -13.18 -32.27
N GLN A 374 18.25 -14.34 -31.83
CA GLN A 374 17.41 -15.47 -31.46
C GLN A 374 16.51 -15.12 -30.26
N LEU A 375 15.22 -15.49 -30.35
CA LEU A 375 14.21 -15.21 -29.31
C LEU A 375 13.83 -16.44 -28.50
N VAL A 376 13.88 -17.63 -29.11
CA VAL A 376 13.40 -18.89 -28.50
C VAL A 376 14.45 -19.99 -28.54
N PHE A 377 14.32 -20.94 -27.63
CA PHE A 377 15.07 -22.20 -27.63
C PHE A 377 14.12 -23.39 -27.59
N GLU A 378 14.55 -24.49 -28.20
CA GLU A 378 13.81 -25.75 -28.24
C GLU A 378 13.87 -26.47 -26.88
N LYS A 379 12.74 -26.99 -26.42
CA LYS A 379 12.65 -27.82 -25.23
C LYS A 379 11.74 -29.01 -25.47
N LYS A 380 12.25 -30.22 -25.22
CA LYS A 380 11.42 -31.44 -25.20
C LYS A 380 10.59 -31.48 -23.92
N GLN A 381 9.29 -31.68 -24.05
CA GLN A 381 8.36 -31.79 -22.94
C GLN A 381 7.78 -33.21 -22.85
N ALA A 382 7.77 -33.74 -21.63
CA ALA A 382 7.25 -35.07 -21.35
C ALA A 382 5.75 -35.17 -21.74
N PRO A 383 5.28 -36.37 -22.13
CA PRO A 383 3.90 -36.58 -22.56
C PRO A 383 2.88 -36.15 -21.50
N LYS A 384 1.75 -35.55 -21.91
CA LYS A 384 0.66 -35.16 -20.99
C LYS A 384 -0.09 -36.37 -20.40
N GLY A 385 0.09 -37.57 -20.96
CA GLY A 385 -0.48 -38.84 -20.46
C GLY A 385 0.32 -40.07 -20.87
N LYS A 386 0.05 -41.23 -20.23
CA LYS A 386 0.66 -42.52 -20.61
C LYS A 386 0.27 -42.86 -22.06
N GLY A 387 1.28 -43.03 -22.93
CA GLY A 387 1.09 -43.42 -24.34
C GLY A 387 1.05 -42.29 -25.36
N GLN A 388 1.21 -41.02 -24.94
CA GLN A 388 1.35 -39.89 -25.88
C GLN A 388 2.83 -39.66 -26.26
N PRO A 389 3.12 -39.15 -27.49
CA PRO A 389 4.47 -38.83 -27.90
C PRO A 389 5.05 -37.62 -27.13
N GLU A 390 6.38 -37.54 -27.05
CA GLU A 390 7.07 -36.34 -26.57
C GLU A 390 6.75 -35.15 -27.49
N ARG A 391 6.45 -34.00 -26.88
CA ARG A 391 6.10 -32.76 -27.61
C ARG A 391 7.30 -31.83 -27.59
N THR A 392 7.71 -31.33 -28.75
CA THR A 392 8.72 -30.27 -28.84
C THR A 392 8.02 -28.93 -28.62
N VAL A 393 8.53 -28.14 -27.67
CA VAL A 393 8.00 -26.80 -27.38
C VAL A 393 9.11 -25.75 -27.44
N PHE A 394 8.82 -24.60 -28.02
CA PHE A 394 9.71 -23.45 -28.11
C PHE A 394 9.43 -22.49 -26.97
N LYS A 395 10.49 -22.10 -26.24
CA LYS A 395 10.38 -21.18 -25.10
C LYS A 395 11.24 -19.96 -25.30
N ALA A 396 10.72 -18.80 -24.91
CA ALA A 396 11.47 -17.56 -24.97
C ALA A 396 12.73 -17.61 -24.10
N ILE A 397 13.85 -17.14 -24.65
CA ILE A 397 15.15 -17.03 -23.97
C ILE A 397 15.06 -16.03 -22.81
N ARG A 398 14.35 -14.92 -23.02
CA ARG A 398 14.12 -13.87 -22.02
C ARG A 398 12.65 -13.48 -22.03
N ILE A 399 12.04 -13.46 -20.84
CA ILE A 399 10.61 -13.22 -20.67
C ILE A 399 10.38 -11.89 -19.95
N PHE A 400 9.52 -11.05 -20.52
CA PHE A 400 8.92 -9.92 -19.83
C PHE A 400 7.49 -10.30 -19.39
N PRO A 401 7.26 -10.57 -18.09
CA PRO A 401 5.93 -10.82 -17.56
C PRO A 401 5.18 -9.49 -17.41
N TYR A 402 3.95 -9.46 -17.92
CA TYR A 402 3.06 -8.31 -17.89
C TYR A 402 1.65 -8.76 -17.50
N ARG A 403 1.00 -8.05 -16.58
CA ARG A 403 -0.40 -8.28 -16.20
C ARG A 403 -1.22 -7.17 -16.81
N THR A 404 -2.32 -7.48 -17.48
CA THR A 404 -3.15 -6.44 -18.12
C THR A 404 -3.80 -5.53 -17.08
N LEU A 405 -3.88 -4.24 -17.38
CA LEU A 405 -4.58 -3.27 -16.53
C LEU A 405 -6.08 -3.58 -16.51
N LYS A 406 -6.65 -4.02 -17.64
CA LYS A 406 -8.04 -4.51 -17.72
C LYS A 406 -8.32 -5.62 -16.71
N SER A 407 -7.50 -6.69 -16.67
CA SER A 407 -7.72 -7.78 -15.73
C SER A 407 -7.52 -7.36 -14.27
N TRP A 408 -6.50 -6.54 -14.01
CA TRP A 408 -6.30 -6.00 -12.67
C TRP A 408 -7.50 -5.17 -12.20
N LEU A 409 -8.06 -4.31 -13.06
CA LEU A 409 -9.24 -3.49 -12.76
C LEU A 409 -10.49 -4.33 -12.43
N LYS A 410 -10.67 -5.50 -13.08
CA LYS A 410 -11.78 -6.41 -12.76
C LYS A 410 -11.72 -6.87 -11.30
N VAL A 411 -10.55 -7.32 -10.85
CA VAL A 411 -10.33 -7.78 -9.47
C VAL A 411 -10.32 -6.60 -8.49
N PHE A 412 -9.82 -5.44 -8.92
CA PHE A 412 -9.78 -4.24 -8.09
C PHE A 412 -11.18 -3.70 -7.79
N LEU A 413 -12.06 -3.60 -8.80
CA LEU A 413 -13.42 -3.10 -8.67
C LEU A 413 -14.45 -4.15 -8.23
N SER A 414 -14.07 -5.44 -8.15
CA SER A 414 -14.91 -6.47 -7.53
C SER A 414 -14.93 -6.40 -6.00
N ARG A 415 -14.15 -5.48 -5.39
CA ARG A 415 -14.01 -5.34 -3.95
C ARG A 415 -14.90 -4.22 -3.39
N PRO A 416 -15.81 -4.52 -2.44
CA PRO A 416 -16.79 -3.55 -1.93
C PRO A 416 -16.16 -2.27 -1.35
N GLU A 417 -15.09 -2.40 -0.57
CA GLU A 417 -14.44 -1.26 0.06
C GLU A 417 -13.74 -0.35 -0.95
N VAL A 418 -13.23 -0.92 -2.04
CA VAL A 418 -12.52 -0.19 -3.09
C VAL A 418 -13.56 0.56 -3.91
N ASP A 419 -14.62 -0.13 -4.34
CA ASP A 419 -15.70 0.48 -5.13
C ASP A 419 -16.39 1.62 -4.36
N ALA A 420 -16.58 1.47 -3.03
CA ALA A 420 -17.06 2.52 -2.14
C ALA A 420 -16.09 3.72 -2.08
N ALA A 421 -14.81 3.45 -1.82
CA ALA A 421 -13.79 4.50 -1.71
C ALA A 421 -13.64 5.30 -3.01
N LEU A 422 -13.70 4.63 -4.16
CA LEU A 422 -13.60 5.27 -5.48
C LEU A 422 -14.83 6.12 -5.81
N ALA A 423 -16.02 5.74 -5.33
CA ALA A 423 -17.22 6.56 -5.46
C ALA A 423 -17.11 7.85 -4.63
N ALA A 424 -16.44 7.80 -3.47
CA ALA A 424 -16.19 8.97 -2.63
C ALA A 424 -14.96 9.80 -3.05
N GLY A 425 -14.01 9.22 -3.80
CA GLY A 425 -12.69 9.81 -4.05
C GLY A 425 -12.70 11.18 -4.74
N TRP A 426 -13.75 11.50 -5.50
CA TRP A 426 -13.91 12.83 -6.12
C TRP A 426 -14.73 13.81 -5.27
N ASN A 427 -15.48 13.32 -4.29
CA ASN A 427 -16.36 14.13 -3.43
C ASN A 427 -15.61 14.88 -2.33
N LEU A 428 -14.30 14.64 -2.18
CA LEU A 428 -13.44 15.42 -1.28
C LEU A 428 -13.43 16.88 -1.76
N THR A 429 -14.10 17.76 -1.03
CA THR A 429 -14.21 19.18 -1.37
C THR A 429 -12.92 19.93 -1.07
N ASP A 430 -12.61 20.91 -1.92
CA ASP A 430 -11.48 21.81 -1.73
C ASP A 430 -11.77 22.73 -0.54
N SER A 431 -11.00 22.59 0.52
CA SER A 431 -11.16 23.40 1.73
C SER A 431 -10.37 24.69 1.55
N ALA A 432 -10.99 25.76 1.06
CA ALA A 432 -10.45 27.13 1.08
C ALA A 432 -8.92 27.27 0.82
N GLY A 433 -8.40 26.68 -0.27
CA GLY A 433 -6.98 26.79 -0.65
C GLY A 433 -6.00 25.90 0.13
N VAL A 434 -6.49 24.88 0.85
CA VAL A 434 -5.69 23.88 1.56
C VAL A 434 -5.84 22.51 0.91
N TRP A 435 -4.73 21.99 0.39
CA TRP A 435 -4.67 20.66 -0.21
C TRP A 435 -4.19 19.64 0.82
N SER A 436 -5.08 18.76 1.26
CA SER A 436 -4.76 17.66 2.20
C SER A 436 -4.32 16.36 1.51
N ASP A 437 -4.65 16.20 0.23
CA ASP A 437 -4.25 15.06 -0.59
C ASP A 437 -4.00 15.50 -2.05
N ILE A 438 -3.25 14.68 -2.79
CA ILE A 438 -2.97 14.92 -4.22
C ILE A 438 -4.26 15.03 -5.05
N MET A 439 -5.33 14.31 -4.68
CA MET A 439 -6.61 14.41 -5.37
C MET A 439 -7.25 15.80 -5.23
N ASN A 440 -6.89 16.60 -4.22
CA ASN A 440 -7.34 17.99 -4.08
C ASN A 440 -6.48 18.99 -4.87
N SER A 441 -5.34 18.54 -5.41
CA SER A 441 -4.39 19.44 -6.03
C SER A 441 -4.88 20.06 -7.35
N PRO A 442 -4.39 21.26 -7.70
CA PRO A 442 -4.79 21.94 -8.94
C PRO A 442 -4.54 21.12 -10.21
N ALA A 443 -3.44 20.35 -10.28
CA ALA A 443 -3.11 19.55 -11.45
C ALA A 443 -4.14 18.45 -11.73
N ILE A 444 -4.78 17.90 -10.68
CA ILE A 444 -5.81 16.86 -10.82
C ILE A 444 -7.20 17.50 -10.97
N ARG A 445 -7.52 18.54 -10.18
CA ARG A 445 -8.87 19.14 -10.18
C ARG A 445 -9.19 19.93 -11.44
N HIS A 446 -8.19 20.58 -12.04
CA HIS A 446 -8.32 21.30 -13.31
C HIS A 446 -7.98 20.43 -14.54
N PHE A 447 -7.69 19.14 -14.35
CA PHE A 447 -7.40 18.23 -15.45
C PHE A 447 -8.65 18.05 -16.31
N ARG A 448 -8.52 18.25 -17.63
CA ARG A 448 -9.61 18.11 -18.60
C ARG A 448 -9.68 16.66 -19.10
N GLY A 449 -10.88 16.20 -19.42
CA GLY A 449 -11.10 14.88 -19.98
C GLY A 449 -10.79 14.79 -21.47
N PRO A 450 -11.10 13.64 -22.11
CA PRO A 450 -10.81 13.39 -23.52
C PRO A 450 -11.50 14.34 -24.50
N ASP A 451 -12.58 15.00 -24.08
CA ASP A 451 -13.29 16.01 -24.87
C ASP A 451 -12.63 17.40 -24.78
N ASN A 452 -11.58 17.56 -23.96
CA ASN A 452 -10.90 18.82 -23.67
C ASN A 452 -11.82 19.95 -23.16
N HIS A 453 -13.05 19.63 -22.75
CA HIS A 453 -14.04 20.61 -22.28
C HIS A 453 -14.48 20.30 -20.86
N THR A 454 -14.83 19.04 -20.59
CA THR A 454 -15.30 18.58 -19.29
C THR A 454 -14.12 18.31 -18.36
N LEU A 455 -14.20 18.72 -17.10
CA LEU A 455 -13.18 18.33 -16.11
C LEU A 455 -13.22 16.82 -15.87
N PHE A 456 -12.06 16.18 -15.79
CA PHE A 456 -11.95 14.73 -15.56
C PHE A 456 -12.51 14.32 -14.19
N SER A 457 -12.59 15.26 -13.24
CA SER A 457 -13.23 15.08 -11.94
C SER A 457 -14.75 14.95 -12.01
N VAL A 458 -15.39 15.41 -13.09
CA VAL A 458 -16.84 15.32 -13.27
C VAL A 458 -17.22 13.90 -13.69
N GLN A 459 -17.97 13.22 -12.82
CA GLN A 459 -18.43 11.85 -13.06
C GLN A 459 -19.88 11.86 -13.55
N LYS A 460 -20.13 11.28 -14.74
CA LYS A 460 -21.48 10.97 -15.19
C LYS A 460 -22.07 9.82 -14.35
N HIS A 461 -23.39 9.75 -14.24
CA HIS A 461 -24.05 8.69 -13.48
C HIS A 461 -23.62 7.30 -13.97
N GLY A 462 -23.20 6.42 -13.05
CA GLY A 462 -22.72 5.08 -13.38
C GLY A 462 -21.28 5.01 -13.96
N ALA A 463 -20.57 6.12 -14.07
CA ALA A 463 -19.17 6.16 -14.50
C ALA A 463 -18.18 6.36 -13.34
N VAL A 464 -16.90 6.04 -13.57
CA VAL A 464 -15.79 6.44 -12.71
C VAL A 464 -14.57 6.78 -13.55
N ASN A 465 -13.97 7.91 -13.21
CA ASN A 465 -12.73 8.37 -13.79
C ASN A 465 -11.61 8.14 -12.76
N LEU A 466 -10.62 7.32 -13.12
CA LEU A 466 -9.52 6.92 -12.27
C LEU A 466 -8.24 7.67 -12.64
N VAL A 467 -7.48 8.08 -11.64
CA VAL A 467 -6.18 8.73 -11.79
C VAL A 467 -5.13 7.82 -11.18
N PHE A 468 -4.07 7.55 -11.94
CA PHE A 468 -2.95 6.73 -11.51
C PHE A 468 -1.65 7.54 -11.50
N CYS A 469 -0.77 7.21 -10.56
CA CYS A 469 0.66 7.51 -10.68
C CYS A 469 1.41 6.31 -11.28
N LEU A 470 2.51 6.57 -11.98
CA LEU A 470 3.44 5.55 -12.48
C LEU A 470 4.77 5.65 -11.72
N PHE A 471 5.31 4.51 -11.32
CA PHE A 471 6.63 4.38 -10.70
C PHE A 471 7.43 3.28 -11.40
N VAL A 472 8.69 3.59 -11.73
CA VAL A 472 9.63 2.65 -12.34
C VAL A 472 10.96 2.76 -11.60
N ASP A 473 11.52 1.61 -11.20
CA ASP A 473 12.82 1.55 -10.54
C ASP A 473 13.49 0.18 -10.74
N TRP A 474 14.79 0.12 -10.46
CA TRP A 474 15.64 -1.04 -10.65
C TRP A 474 16.29 -1.51 -9.35
N PHE A 475 16.35 -2.82 -9.17
CA PHE A 475 17.00 -3.42 -8.00
C PHE A 475 17.71 -4.72 -8.35
N ASN A 476 18.64 -5.13 -7.48
CA ASN A 476 19.30 -6.42 -7.59
C ASN A 476 18.49 -7.52 -6.88
N PRO A 477 17.95 -8.52 -7.60
CA PRO A 477 17.15 -9.59 -7.01
C PRO A 477 17.96 -10.53 -6.12
N TYR A 478 19.30 -10.58 -6.26
CA TYR A 478 20.19 -11.36 -5.38
C TYR A 478 20.60 -10.60 -4.10
N GLY A 479 20.14 -9.36 -3.95
CA GLY A 479 20.51 -8.46 -2.86
C GLY A 479 21.88 -7.79 -3.03
N ASN A 480 22.11 -6.74 -2.25
CA ASN A 480 23.32 -5.92 -2.34
C ASN A 480 24.42 -6.46 -1.41
N LYS A 481 25.05 -7.58 -1.78
CA LYS A 481 26.28 -8.06 -1.12
C LYS A 481 27.49 -7.62 -1.94
N LYS A 482 28.53 -7.05 -1.29
CA LYS A 482 29.78 -6.57 -1.95
C LYS A 482 30.49 -7.61 -2.84
N ALA A 483 30.25 -8.91 -2.62
CA ALA A 483 30.80 -10.03 -3.39
C ALA A 483 29.74 -10.78 -4.23
N GLY A 484 28.53 -10.25 -4.38
CA GLY A 484 27.43 -10.88 -5.13
C GLY A 484 27.46 -10.58 -6.63
N LYS A 485 26.86 -11.45 -7.45
CA LYS A 485 26.67 -11.21 -8.89
C LYS A 485 25.82 -9.94 -9.10
N SER A 486 26.30 -9.02 -9.93
CA SER A 486 25.52 -7.84 -10.34
C SER A 486 24.45 -8.26 -11.35
N HIS A 487 23.19 -8.26 -10.93
CA HIS A 487 22.04 -8.49 -11.79
C HIS A 487 21.02 -7.38 -11.47
N SER A 488 20.49 -6.70 -12.48
CA SER A 488 19.47 -5.66 -12.31
C SER A 488 18.16 -6.12 -12.92
N VAL A 489 17.05 -5.88 -12.23
CA VAL A 489 15.68 -6.15 -12.69
C VAL A 489 14.87 -4.89 -12.42
N GLY A 490 14.03 -4.48 -13.36
CA GLY A 490 13.15 -3.31 -13.21
C GLY A 490 11.75 -3.71 -12.76
N ALA A 491 11.06 -2.86 -12.00
CA ALA A 491 9.65 -3.04 -11.68
C ALA A 491 8.85 -1.80 -12.08
N MET A 492 7.66 -2.03 -12.66
CA MET A 492 6.73 -1.00 -13.07
C MET A 492 5.47 -1.08 -12.21
N TYR A 493 5.24 -0.08 -11.36
CA TYR A 493 4.09 0.00 -10.46
C TYR A 493 3.16 1.15 -10.83
N MET A 494 1.87 0.98 -10.55
CA MET A 494 0.92 2.08 -10.51
C MET A 494 0.10 2.04 -9.23
N ALA A 495 -0.21 3.23 -8.70
CA ALA A 495 -1.15 3.38 -7.58
C ALA A 495 -2.34 4.23 -8.01
N CYS A 496 -3.55 3.78 -7.67
CA CYS A 496 -4.78 4.52 -7.93
C CYS A 496 -4.93 5.66 -6.90
N LEU A 497 -4.74 6.90 -7.34
CA LEU A 497 -4.73 8.09 -6.47
C LEU A 497 -6.11 8.39 -5.88
N ASN A 498 -7.19 7.97 -6.53
CA ASN A 498 -8.56 8.11 -6.02
C ASN A 498 -8.81 7.38 -4.70
N LEU A 499 -7.96 6.42 -4.32
CA LEU A 499 -8.06 5.79 -3.02
C LEU A 499 -7.51 6.72 -1.93
N PRO A 500 -8.14 6.76 -0.74
CA PRO A 500 -7.57 7.42 0.44
C PRO A 500 -6.18 6.89 0.77
N ILE A 501 -5.30 7.74 1.33
CA ILE A 501 -3.87 7.43 1.54
C ILE A 501 -3.64 6.16 2.38
N GLU A 502 -4.52 5.89 3.33
CA GLU A 502 -4.52 4.70 4.19
C GLU A 502 -4.71 3.40 3.39
N MET A 503 -5.46 3.45 2.28
CA MET A 503 -5.72 2.30 1.41
C MET A 503 -4.84 2.30 0.16
N ARG A 504 -4.51 3.47 -0.38
CA ARG A 504 -3.83 3.67 -1.68
C ARG A 504 -2.58 2.82 -1.86
N TYR A 505 -1.75 2.78 -0.84
CA TYR A 505 -0.47 2.07 -0.85
C TYR A 505 -0.52 0.71 -0.17
N ALA A 506 -1.70 0.15 0.07
CA ALA A 506 -1.82 -1.25 0.49
C ALA A 506 -1.44 -2.18 -0.68
N PRO A 507 -0.72 -3.30 -0.46
CA PRO A 507 -0.20 -4.14 -1.54
C PRO A 507 -1.28 -4.66 -2.47
N GLU A 508 -2.44 -5.00 -1.92
CA GLU A 508 -3.60 -5.46 -2.67
C GLU A 508 -4.20 -4.38 -3.61
N ASN A 509 -3.83 -3.12 -3.43
CA ASN A 509 -4.28 -1.98 -4.22
C ASN A 509 -3.19 -1.43 -5.16
N ILE A 510 -1.99 -2.03 -5.16
CA ILE A 510 -0.91 -1.67 -6.06
C ILE A 510 -0.94 -2.56 -7.30
N TYR A 511 -0.89 -1.93 -8.46
CA TYR A 511 -0.78 -2.62 -9.73
C TYR A 511 0.70 -2.73 -10.12
N LEU A 512 1.28 -3.93 -9.96
CA LEU A 512 2.58 -4.26 -10.56
C LEU A 512 2.34 -4.63 -12.03
N ALA A 513 2.48 -3.66 -12.93
CA ALA A 513 2.21 -3.82 -14.35
C ALA A 513 3.14 -4.84 -15.01
N GLY A 514 4.43 -4.79 -14.69
CA GLY A 514 5.42 -5.72 -15.22
C GLY A 514 6.76 -5.68 -14.49
N VAL A 515 7.55 -6.74 -14.69
CA VAL A 515 8.90 -6.85 -14.14
C VAL A 515 9.89 -6.96 -15.30
N ILE A 516 10.65 -5.90 -15.55
CA ILE A 516 11.59 -5.79 -16.66
C ILE A 516 12.77 -6.76 -16.43
N PRO A 517 13.03 -7.69 -17.37
CA PRO A 517 14.05 -8.71 -17.18
C PRO A 517 15.47 -8.14 -17.17
N GLY A 518 16.34 -8.77 -16.36
CA GLY A 518 17.77 -8.48 -16.33
C GLY A 518 18.55 -9.13 -17.49
N PRO A 519 19.90 -9.23 -17.39
CA PRO A 519 20.73 -8.95 -16.21
C PRO A 519 21.16 -7.50 -16.03
N ARG A 520 20.92 -6.63 -17.03
CA ARG A 520 21.28 -5.21 -17.02
C ARG A 520 20.01 -4.37 -17.11
N GLU A 521 20.12 -3.14 -16.62
CA GLU A 521 19.10 -2.13 -16.87
C GLU A 521 18.96 -1.87 -18.38
N PRO A 522 17.74 -1.69 -18.93
CA PRO A 522 17.54 -1.33 -20.32
C PRO A 522 18.31 -0.06 -20.69
N ARG A 523 18.86 -0.04 -21.89
CA ARG A 523 19.53 1.18 -22.39
C ARG A 523 18.48 2.21 -22.75
N LEU A 524 18.63 3.45 -22.26
CA LEU A 524 17.93 4.66 -22.71
C LEU A 524 16.54 4.45 -23.35
N ASP A 525 16.45 4.25 -24.67
CA ASP A 525 15.22 4.11 -25.46
C ASP A 525 14.63 2.69 -25.50
N GLU A 526 15.38 1.65 -25.14
CA GLU A 526 14.89 0.27 -24.99
C GLU A 526 13.74 0.16 -23.97
N LEU A 527 13.69 1.09 -23.00
CA LEU A 527 12.62 1.15 -22.01
C LEU A 527 11.24 1.35 -22.66
N ASN A 528 11.17 2.04 -23.80
CA ASN A 528 9.92 2.28 -24.52
C ASN A 528 9.23 0.98 -24.94
N HIS A 529 9.99 -0.08 -25.27
CA HIS A 529 9.42 -1.39 -25.59
C HIS A 529 8.64 -1.99 -24.42
N PHE A 530 9.12 -1.80 -23.17
CA PHE A 530 8.45 -2.33 -21.98
C PHE A 530 7.27 -1.46 -21.52
N LEU A 531 7.31 -0.15 -21.79
CA LEU A 531 6.20 0.77 -21.50
C LEU A 531 5.02 0.61 -22.46
N ARG A 532 5.28 0.19 -23.70
CA ARG A 532 4.29 0.14 -24.79
C ARG A 532 2.99 -0.61 -24.43
N PRO A 533 3.01 -1.84 -23.87
CA PRO A 533 1.76 -2.54 -23.53
C PRO A 533 0.89 -1.76 -22.53
N LEU A 534 1.52 -1.09 -21.56
CA LEU A 534 0.81 -0.27 -20.58
C LEU A 534 0.21 0.98 -21.22
N VAL A 535 0.96 1.66 -22.08
CA VAL A 535 0.49 2.86 -22.79
C VAL A 535 -0.65 2.53 -23.74
N ASP A 536 -0.59 1.39 -24.43
CA ASP A 536 -1.67 0.91 -25.31
C ASP A 536 -2.98 0.73 -24.52
N GLU A 537 -2.95 0.12 -23.34
CA GLU A 537 -4.14 -0.04 -22.49
C GLU A 537 -4.64 1.30 -21.91
N LEU A 538 -3.73 2.19 -21.52
CA LEU A 538 -4.09 3.53 -21.02
C LEU A 538 -4.75 4.38 -22.10
N LEU A 539 -4.30 4.28 -23.36
CA LEU A 539 -4.95 4.94 -24.49
C LEU A 539 -6.39 4.47 -24.66
N VAL A 540 -6.64 3.16 -24.59
CA VAL A 540 -8.01 2.60 -24.65
C VAL A 540 -8.87 3.14 -23.52
N LEU A 541 -8.37 3.13 -22.28
CA LEU A 541 -9.08 3.64 -21.10
C LEU A 541 -9.34 5.16 -21.17
N TRP A 542 -8.46 5.92 -21.82
CA TRP A 542 -8.62 7.34 -22.05
C TRP A 542 -9.66 7.64 -23.13
N THR A 543 -9.49 7.10 -24.34
CA THR A 543 -10.31 7.48 -25.50
C THR A 543 -11.69 6.82 -25.48
N ARG A 544 -11.73 5.50 -25.27
CA ARG A 544 -12.96 4.70 -25.36
C ARG A 544 -13.56 4.38 -23.99
N GLY A 545 -12.70 4.22 -22.97
CA GLY A 545 -13.10 3.69 -21.67
C GLY A 545 -13.39 2.19 -21.70
N LEU A 546 -13.55 1.62 -20.51
CA LEU A 546 -13.83 0.19 -20.28
C LEU A 546 -15.16 0.06 -19.54
N TYR A 547 -16.11 -0.68 -20.11
CA TYR A 547 -17.33 -1.05 -19.40
C TYR A 547 -17.14 -2.40 -18.70
N LEU A 548 -17.39 -2.43 -17.39
CA LEU A 548 -17.44 -3.67 -16.61
C LEU A 548 -18.90 -4.08 -16.42
N SER A 549 -19.25 -5.33 -16.71
CA SER A 549 -20.63 -5.83 -16.57
C SER A 549 -21.13 -5.75 -15.14
N ARG A 550 -20.21 -5.83 -14.17
CA ARG A 550 -20.51 -5.78 -12.74
C ARG A 550 -19.33 -5.26 -11.93
N THR A 551 -19.60 -4.44 -10.92
CA THR A 551 -18.66 -4.13 -9.83
C THR A 551 -19.23 -4.57 -8.48
N ALA A 552 -18.46 -4.45 -7.42
CA ALA A 552 -18.87 -4.91 -6.09
C ALA A 552 -20.20 -4.31 -5.63
N LEU A 553 -20.37 -3.00 -5.84
CA LEU A 553 -21.55 -2.25 -5.40
C LEU A 553 -22.53 -1.94 -6.54
N ARG A 554 -22.19 -2.29 -7.79
CA ARG A 554 -23.05 -2.03 -8.96
C ARG A 554 -23.23 -3.29 -9.80
N TRP A 555 -24.39 -3.91 -9.64
CA TRP A 555 -24.79 -5.08 -10.41
C TRP A 555 -25.15 -4.76 -11.87
N MET A 556 -25.48 -3.50 -12.19
CA MET A 556 -25.74 -3.01 -13.56
C MET A 556 -24.47 -2.53 -14.28
N GLY A 557 -23.31 -2.93 -13.78
CA GLY A 557 -22.04 -2.55 -14.36
C GLY A 557 -21.60 -1.12 -14.07
N ARG A 558 -20.40 -0.79 -14.55
CA ARG A 558 -19.75 0.51 -14.34
C ARG A 558 -18.86 0.85 -15.53
N PHE A 559 -19.00 2.07 -16.03
CA PHE A 559 -18.10 2.58 -17.06
C PHE A 559 -16.85 3.20 -16.41
N VAL A 560 -15.67 2.80 -16.84
CA VAL A 560 -14.39 3.17 -16.26
C VAL A 560 -13.55 3.92 -17.29
N ARG A 561 -13.06 5.10 -16.94
CA ARG A 561 -11.95 5.77 -17.64
C ARG A 561 -10.76 5.87 -16.70
N ALA A 562 -9.56 5.94 -17.27
CA ALA A 562 -8.35 6.13 -16.49
C ALA A 562 -7.38 7.09 -17.17
N ALA A 563 -6.62 7.83 -16.36
CA ALA A 563 -5.49 8.64 -16.80
C ALA A 563 -4.30 8.39 -15.87
N MET A 564 -3.13 8.14 -16.45
CA MET A 564 -1.85 8.18 -15.73
C MET A 564 -1.32 9.62 -15.77
N ILE A 565 -1.28 10.30 -14.62
CA ILE A 565 -0.86 11.71 -14.52
C ILE A 565 0.57 11.78 -13.99
N PRO A 566 0.85 11.73 -12.66
CA PRO A 566 2.21 11.93 -12.20
C PRO A 566 3.10 10.70 -12.45
N LEU A 567 4.28 10.95 -13.02
CA LEU A 567 5.41 10.04 -13.02
C LEU A 567 6.25 10.32 -11.77
N VAL A 568 6.22 9.39 -10.83
CA VAL A 568 6.97 9.45 -9.56
C VAL A 568 8.10 8.44 -9.66
N CYS A 569 9.35 8.88 -9.84
CA CYS A 569 10.50 7.99 -9.80
C CYS A 569 11.70 8.72 -9.16
N ASP A 570 12.78 7.99 -8.88
CA ASP A 570 14.06 8.64 -8.63
C ASP A 570 14.53 9.42 -9.88
N LEU A 571 15.46 10.36 -9.70
CA LEU A 571 15.87 11.27 -10.77
C LEU A 571 16.42 10.52 -12.02
N PRO A 572 17.29 9.50 -11.89
CA PRO A 572 17.71 8.67 -13.01
C PRO A 572 16.56 7.97 -13.75
N ALA A 573 15.65 7.30 -13.04
CA ALA A 573 14.53 6.59 -13.66
C ALA A 573 13.54 7.55 -14.32
N MET A 574 13.18 8.64 -13.63
CA MET A 574 12.25 9.65 -14.13
C MET A 574 12.73 10.20 -15.47
N ARG A 575 14.02 10.50 -15.61
CA ARG A 575 14.60 10.99 -16.87
C ARG A 575 14.61 9.95 -17.97
N LYS A 576 14.87 8.68 -17.64
CA LYS A 576 14.81 7.59 -18.63
C LYS A 576 13.39 7.41 -19.14
N VAL A 577 12.41 7.36 -18.23
CA VAL A 577 10.99 7.17 -18.56
C VAL A 577 10.43 8.38 -19.30
N ALA A 578 10.75 9.61 -18.89
CA ALA A 578 10.25 10.83 -19.51
C ALA A 578 11.04 11.31 -20.73
N GLY A 579 12.14 10.64 -21.10
CA GLY A 579 12.93 10.98 -22.30
C GLY A 579 13.92 12.14 -22.12
N PHE A 580 14.30 12.50 -20.90
CA PHE A 580 15.29 13.55 -20.63
C PHE A 580 16.74 13.03 -20.60
N ALA A 581 17.69 13.96 -20.70
CA ALA A 581 19.12 13.72 -20.54
C ALA A 581 19.54 13.49 -19.08
N GLY A 582 20.64 12.75 -18.89
CA GLY A 582 21.17 12.42 -17.57
C GLY A 582 21.70 13.62 -16.79
N HIS A 583 21.81 13.48 -15.46
CA HIS A 583 22.25 14.53 -14.53
C HIS A 583 23.68 15.03 -14.77
N ALA A 584 24.52 14.23 -15.44
CA ALA A 584 25.88 14.61 -15.78
C ALA A 584 25.99 15.41 -17.08
N SER A 585 24.92 15.48 -17.88
CA SER A 585 24.92 16.15 -19.19
C SER A 585 24.88 17.68 -19.07
N LYS A 586 25.12 18.38 -20.19
CA LYS A 586 24.91 19.83 -20.31
C LYS A 586 23.48 20.23 -19.91
N HIS A 587 22.51 19.41 -20.30
CA HIS A 587 21.09 19.52 -19.97
C HIS A 587 20.78 18.78 -18.67
N PHE A 588 21.40 19.25 -17.59
CA PHE A 588 21.35 18.56 -16.31
C PHE A 588 20.01 18.71 -15.60
N CYS A 589 19.13 19.65 -15.97
CA CYS A 589 17.85 19.88 -15.31
C CYS A 589 16.68 19.39 -16.18
N SER A 590 15.68 18.77 -15.54
CA SER A 590 14.45 18.34 -16.23
C SER A 590 13.37 19.41 -16.26
N PHE A 591 13.59 20.57 -15.64
CA PHE A 591 12.54 21.60 -15.43
C PHE A 591 12.86 22.95 -16.08
N CYS A 592 14.14 23.26 -16.28
CA CYS A 592 14.59 24.45 -17.00
C CYS A 592 15.68 24.10 -18.02
N SER A 593 16.08 25.09 -18.82
CA SER A 593 17.12 24.96 -19.85
C SER A 593 18.45 25.59 -19.46
N LEU A 594 18.69 25.80 -18.15
CA LEU A 594 19.96 26.29 -17.63
C LEU A 594 21.08 25.26 -17.91
N PRO A 595 22.19 25.66 -18.56
CA PRO A 595 23.34 24.77 -18.75
C PRO A 595 23.98 24.39 -17.41
N LYS A 596 24.59 23.20 -17.36
CA LYS A 596 25.29 22.72 -16.15
C LYS A 596 26.43 23.63 -15.71
N ASP A 597 27.10 24.28 -16.65
CA ASP A 597 28.20 25.20 -16.35
C ASP A 597 27.71 26.44 -15.57
N ASP A 598 26.43 26.79 -15.72
CA ASP A 598 25.78 27.90 -15.04
C ASP A 598 24.98 27.45 -13.81
N ILE A 599 25.21 26.24 -13.28
CA ILE A 599 24.43 25.66 -12.18
C ILE A 599 24.39 26.54 -10.91
N HIS A 600 25.40 27.39 -10.71
CA HIS A 600 25.51 28.33 -9.59
C HIS A 600 24.62 29.57 -9.74
N ASN A 601 24.02 29.79 -10.91
CA ASN A 601 23.14 30.93 -11.14
C ASN A 601 21.79 30.73 -10.42
N LEU A 602 21.61 31.39 -9.28
CA LEU A 602 20.37 31.38 -8.51
C LEU A 602 19.32 32.40 -9.00
N ASN A 603 19.68 33.32 -9.91
CA ASN A 603 18.77 34.33 -10.42
C ASN A 603 17.85 33.75 -11.51
N ARG A 604 16.68 33.25 -11.09
CA ARG A 604 15.69 32.61 -11.97
C ARG A 604 15.21 33.49 -13.12
N ALA A 605 15.23 34.82 -12.96
CA ALA A 605 14.83 35.74 -14.03
C ALA A 605 15.77 35.70 -15.23
N THR A 606 17.00 35.22 -15.05
CA THR A 606 17.99 35.07 -16.12
C THR A 606 18.01 33.68 -16.74
N TRP A 607 17.24 32.73 -16.19
CA TRP A 607 17.23 31.36 -16.68
C TRP A 607 16.56 31.28 -18.06
N PRO A 608 17.12 30.54 -19.02
CA PRO A 608 16.48 30.35 -20.31
C PRO A 608 15.08 29.72 -20.13
N PRO A 609 14.05 30.25 -20.81
CA PRO A 609 12.71 29.69 -20.74
C PRO A 609 12.72 28.27 -21.28
N ARG A 610 11.92 27.41 -20.66
CA ARG A 610 11.76 26.02 -21.10
C ARG A 610 11.06 25.97 -22.46
N ALA A 611 11.38 24.93 -23.23
CA ALA A 611 10.56 24.53 -24.38
C ALA A 611 9.09 24.33 -23.95
N SER A 612 8.16 24.88 -24.73
CA SER A 612 6.72 24.64 -24.53
C SER A 612 6.38 23.16 -24.75
N TRP A 613 5.23 22.70 -24.25
CA TRP A 613 4.75 21.33 -24.50
C TRP A 613 4.80 20.97 -26.00
N ALA A 614 4.27 21.85 -26.86
CA ALA A 614 4.28 21.63 -28.31
C ALA A 614 5.69 21.55 -28.90
N GLN A 615 6.65 22.34 -28.37
CA GLN A 615 8.04 22.26 -28.79
C GLN A 615 8.70 20.96 -28.32
N HIS A 616 8.43 20.52 -27.09
CA HIS A 616 8.93 19.26 -26.55
C HIS A 616 8.44 18.07 -27.36
N GLU A 617 7.14 18.01 -27.65
CA GLU A 617 6.52 16.96 -28.45
C GLU A 617 7.11 16.93 -29.87
N LYS A 618 7.29 18.10 -30.50
CA LYS A 618 7.91 18.22 -31.82
C LYS A 618 9.34 17.65 -31.82
N LEU A 619 10.20 18.11 -30.90
CA LEU A 619 11.60 17.65 -30.81
C LEU A 619 11.70 16.15 -30.52
N ALA A 620 10.85 15.63 -29.63
CA ALA A 620 10.83 14.22 -29.31
C ALA A 620 10.35 13.36 -30.51
N THR A 621 9.40 13.87 -31.30
CA THR A 621 8.90 13.22 -32.51
C THR A 621 9.96 13.22 -33.62
N GLU A 622 10.63 14.35 -33.85
CA GLU A 622 11.76 14.46 -34.78
C GLU A 622 12.91 13.52 -34.37
N TRP A 623 13.16 13.36 -33.06
CA TRP A 623 14.10 12.37 -32.55
C TRP A 623 13.64 10.94 -32.88
N ARG A 624 12.36 10.60 -32.66
CA ARG A 624 11.83 9.26 -32.95
C ARG A 624 11.97 8.89 -34.44
N ASP A 625 11.61 9.81 -35.32
CA ASP A 625 11.53 9.57 -36.76
C ASP A 625 12.87 9.83 -37.49
N GLY A 626 13.82 10.47 -36.81
CA GLY A 626 15.15 10.75 -37.34
C GLY A 626 16.08 9.54 -37.38
N THR A 627 17.07 9.62 -38.26
CA THR A 627 18.24 8.72 -38.33
C THR A 627 19.07 8.78 -37.06
N LYS A 628 19.95 7.80 -36.83
CA LYS A 628 20.88 7.80 -35.69
C LYS A 628 21.66 9.13 -35.53
N ALA A 629 22.16 9.70 -36.64
CA ALA A 629 22.90 10.96 -36.59
C ALA A 629 22.01 12.15 -36.16
N GLN A 630 20.78 12.22 -36.67
CA GLN A 630 19.80 13.25 -36.28
C GLN A 630 19.38 13.09 -34.81
N ARG A 631 19.18 11.84 -34.35
CA ARG A 631 18.90 11.53 -32.94
C ARG A 631 19.98 12.02 -32.01
N ASP A 632 21.24 11.73 -32.35
CA ASP A 632 22.39 12.15 -31.55
C ASP A 632 22.52 13.68 -31.55
N GLN A 633 22.27 14.34 -32.70
CA GLN A 633 22.26 15.81 -32.79
C GLN A 633 21.20 16.44 -31.89
N ILE A 634 19.92 16.04 -32.03
CA ILE A 634 18.81 16.58 -31.24
C ILE A 634 19.05 16.35 -29.74
N PHE A 635 19.55 15.17 -29.36
CA PHE A 635 19.85 14.87 -27.98
C PHE A 635 20.99 15.72 -27.42
N ASN A 636 22.05 15.97 -28.19
CA ASN A 636 23.16 16.82 -27.77
C ASN A 636 22.75 18.30 -27.66
N GLU A 637 21.92 18.78 -28.59
CA GLU A 637 21.47 20.17 -28.65
C GLU A 637 20.42 20.48 -27.57
N HIS A 638 19.46 19.57 -27.33
CA HIS A 638 18.29 19.83 -26.48
C HIS A 638 18.15 18.91 -25.26
N GLY A 639 18.85 17.77 -25.22
CA GLY A 639 18.73 16.81 -24.12
C GLY A 639 17.41 16.05 -24.07
N ILE A 640 16.68 15.96 -25.19
CA ILE A 640 15.36 15.34 -25.32
C ILE A 640 15.43 14.10 -26.21
N ARG A 641 14.65 13.08 -25.87
CA ARG A 641 14.45 11.82 -26.61
C ARG A 641 12.98 11.43 -26.58
N TRP A 642 12.58 10.51 -27.45
CA TRP A 642 11.24 9.94 -27.42
C TRP A 642 10.98 9.13 -26.14
N SER A 643 9.84 9.40 -25.51
CA SER A 643 9.24 8.58 -24.47
C SER A 643 7.93 8.01 -24.99
N GLU A 644 7.68 6.73 -24.71
CA GLU A 644 6.41 6.08 -25.03
C GLU A 644 5.20 6.75 -24.36
N LEU A 645 5.42 7.46 -23.23
CA LEU A 645 4.36 8.20 -22.55
C LEU A 645 3.81 9.36 -23.37
N LEU A 646 4.58 9.90 -24.33
CA LEU A 646 4.15 11.00 -25.21
C LEU A 646 3.02 10.59 -26.17
N ARG A 647 2.76 9.28 -26.32
CA ARG A 647 1.57 8.82 -27.05
C ARG A 647 0.27 9.17 -26.33
N LEU A 648 0.32 9.36 -25.01
CA LEU A 648 -0.84 9.79 -24.23
C LEU A 648 -1.06 11.29 -24.53
N PRO A 649 -2.16 11.66 -25.22
CA PRO A 649 -2.31 13.01 -25.80
C PRO A 649 -2.44 14.12 -24.74
N TYR A 650 -2.65 13.74 -23.49
CA TYR A 650 -2.81 14.64 -22.35
C TYR A 650 -1.55 14.72 -21.49
N TRP A 651 -0.54 13.86 -21.71
CA TRP A 651 0.57 13.69 -20.78
C TRP A 651 1.74 14.61 -21.12
N ASP A 652 1.90 15.66 -20.30
CA ASP A 652 2.97 16.65 -20.45
C ASP A 652 4.12 16.34 -19.47
N PRO A 653 5.30 15.88 -19.94
CA PRO A 653 6.45 15.58 -19.09
C PRO A 653 6.98 16.83 -18.38
N THR A 654 6.66 18.03 -18.88
CA THR A 654 7.10 19.28 -18.25
C THR A 654 6.36 19.59 -16.96
N ARG A 655 5.14 19.07 -16.83
CA ARG A 655 4.27 19.25 -15.67
C ARG A 655 4.11 17.99 -14.83
N PHE A 656 4.17 16.82 -15.45
CA PHE A 656 3.77 15.56 -14.82
C PHE A 656 4.94 14.65 -14.44
N ALA A 657 6.17 14.96 -14.87
CA ALA A 657 7.37 14.31 -14.34
C ALA A 657 7.76 14.96 -13.01
N LEU A 658 7.58 14.25 -11.90
CA LEU A 658 7.78 14.80 -10.56
C LEU A 658 9.20 14.60 -10.05
N LEU A 659 9.66 15.59 -9.27
CA LEU A 659 10.89 15.49 -8.50
C LEU A 659 10.63 14.82 -7.17
N ASP A 660 10.97 13.53 -7.03
CA ASP A 660 10.74 12.81 -5.77
C ASP A 660 11.43 13.48 -4.58
N SER A 661 10.63 13.91 -3.61
CA SER A 661 11.09 14.65 -2.43
C SER A 661 11.96 13.82 -1.50
N MET A 662 11.77 12.50 -1.43
CA MET A 662 12.61 11.63 -0.60
C MET A 662 14.05 11.57 -1.14
N HIS A 663 14.21 11.32 -2.43
CA HIS A 663 15.51 11.27 -3.09
C HIS A 663 16.17 12.65 -3.16
N ASN A 664 15.39 13.70 -3.44
CA ASN A 664 15.91 15.05 -3.56
C ASN A 664 16.24 15.69 -2.21
N LEU A 665 15.29 15.76 -1.28
CA LEU A 665 15.48 16.46 -0.01
C LEU A 665 16.25 15.62 1.02
N PHE A 666 15.89 14.36 1.24
CA PHE A 666 16.49 13.59 2.34
C PHE A 666 17.84 12.97 1.96
N LEU A 667 17.91 12.34 0.79
CA LEU A 667 19.15 11.70 0.31
C LEU A 667 20.04 12.62 -0.52
N GLY A 668 19.46 13.67 -1.11
CA GLY A 668 20.17 14.77 -1.76
C GLY A 668 20.55 15.82 -0.73
N GLU A 669 19.67 16.78 -0.44
CA GLU A 669 19.97 17.98 0.36
C GLU A 669 20.50 17.68 1.78
N LEU A 670 19.70 17.05 2.64
CA LEU A 670 20.04 16.82 4.05
C LEU A 670 21.32 15.99 4.19
N ARG A 671 21.37 14.86 3.47
CA ARG A 671 22.56 14.00 3.48
C ARG A 671 23.78 14.72 2.94
N HIS A 672 23.66 15.44 1.82
CA HIS A 672 24.78 16.16 1.19
C HIS A 672 25.30 17.25 2.12
N HIS A 673 24.41 18.02 2.74
CA HIS A 673 24.77 19.02 3.73
C HIS A 673 25.58 18.41 4.88
N CYS A 674 25.04 17.36 5.52
CA CYS A 674 25.71 16.70 6.62
C CYS A 674 27.05 16.03 6.22
N MET A 675 27.11 15.37 5.06
CA MET A 675 28.28 14.56 4.68
C MET A 675 29.37 15.36 3.97
N GLU A 676 28.98 16.19 3.01
CA GLU A 676 29.91 16.85 2.07
C GLU A 676 30.18 18.31 2.46
N VAL A 677 29.18 19.03 3.00
CA VAL A 677 29.35 20.42 3.45
C VAL A 677 29.95 20.46 4.86
N TRP A 678 29.36 19.72 5.81
CA TRP A 678 29.78 19.72 7.22
C TRP A 678 30.80 18.64 7.60
N GLY A 679 31.06 17.67 6.73
CA GLY A 679 32.16 16.71 6.90
C GLY A 679 32.05 15.79 8.12
N ILE A 680 30.92 15.13 8.36
CA ILE A 680 30.64 14.30 9.55
C ILE A 680 31.45 12.98 9.63
N ASP A 681 32.16 12.56 8.58
CA ASP A 681 32.98 11.32 8.57
C ASP A 681 34.24 11.45 9.44
N ILE A 682 34.07 11.39 10.77
CA ILE A 682 35.19 11.23 11.69
C ILE A 682 35.59 9.76 11.66
N LYS A 683 36.79 9.49 11.14
CA LYS A 683 37.43 8.18 11.25
C LYS A 683 37.78 7.94 12.72
N ASP A 684 36.81 7.50 13.51
CA ASP A 684 37.01 6.95 14.84
C ASP A 684 37.77 5.61 14.70
N LYS A 685 39.08 5.69 14.45
CA LYS A 685 40.01 4.76 15.05
C LYS A 685 40.68 5.51 16.17
N PRO A 686 40.52 5.11 17.44
CA PRO A 686 41.52 5.45 18.44
C PRO A 686 42.78 4.66 18.08
N SER A 687 43.55 5.11 17.09
CA SER A 687 44.99 4.90 17.19
C SER A 687 45.37 5.64 18.47
N GLY A 688 45.87 4.92 19.48
CA GLY A 688 46.07 5.38 20.85
C GLY A 688 47.09 6.52 21.04
N GLN A 689 47.14 7.50 20.14
CA GLN A 689 47.84 8.76 20.32
C GLN A 689 46.82 9.89 20.18
N LYS A 690 46.47 10.52 21.31
CA LYS A 690 45.83 11.84 21.31
C LYS A 690 46.68 12.76 20.44
N ILE A 691 46.16 13.20 19.29
CA ILE A 691 46.84 14.20 18.47
C ILE A 691 46.76 15.51 19.25
N HIS A 692 47.89 15.95 19.81
CA HIS A 692 47.99 17.20 20.56
C HIS A 692 47.70 18.38 19.60
N PRO A 693 46.76 19.29 19.91
CA PRO A 693 46.59 20.54 19.17
C PRO A 693 47.90 21.32 19.16
N HIS A 694 48.28 21.93 18.04
CA HIS A 694 49.47 22.78 18.03
C HIS A 694 49.10 24.21 18.44
N THR A 695 49.77 24.74 19.46
CA THR A 695 49.65 26.16 19.84
C THR A 695 50.17 27.07 18.73
N PRO A 696 49.85 28.37 18.70
CA PRO A 696 50.37 29.29 17.68
C PRO A 696 51.90 29.24 17.55
N GLU A 697 52.62 29.10 18.67
CA GLU A 697 54.08 28.97 18.70
C GLU A 697 54.57 27.66 18.08
N GLU A 698 53.87 26.55 18.34
CA GLU A 698 54.16 25.26 17.72
C GLU A 698 53.83 25.27 16.23
N GLN A 699 52.71 25.87 15.83
CA GLN A 699 52.33 26.02 14.43
C GLN A 699 53.41 26.76 13.64
N LYS A 700 53.95 27.86 14.19
CA LYS A 700 55.09 28.58 13.61
C LYS A 700 56.31 27.68 13.44
N LYS A 701 56.67 26.92 14.48
CA LYS A 701 57.78 25.96 14.44
C LYS A 701 57.59 24.86 13.39
N PHE A 702 56.36 24.42 13.13
CA PHE A 702 56.05 23.43 12.10
C PHE A 702 56.07 24.04 10.68
N LEU A 703 55.67 25.29 10.51
CA LEU A 703 55.84 26.04 9.25
C LEU A 703 57.33 26.26 8.94
N ASP A 704 58.14 26.64 9.93
CA ASP A 704 59.59 26.81 9.77
C ASP A 704 60.27 25.48 9.38
N LYS A 705 59.83 24.36 9.97
CA LYS A 705 60.28 23.01 9.57
C LYS A 705 59.87 22.65 8.14
N ALA A 706 58.70 23.08 7.69
CA ALA A 706 58.24 22.87 6.32
C ALA A 706 59.14 23.63 5.32
N ILE A 707 59.46 24.88 5.61
CA ILE A 707 60.37 25.70 4.80
C ILE A 707 61.76 25.06 4.78
N ALA A 708 62.30 24.68 5.93
CA ALA A 708 63.61 24.03 6.02
C ALA A 708 63.67 22.70 5.23
N ALA A 709 62.56 21.95 5.18
CA ALA A 709 62.44 20.73 4.39
C ALA A 709 62.39 21.03 2.88
N LEU A 710 61.71 22.10 2.46
CA LEU A 710 61.70 22.59 1.09
C LEU A 710 63.08 23.08 0.65
N THR A 711 63.81 23.79 1.52
CA THR A 711 65.20 24.23 1.25
C THR A 711 66.14 23.06 0.98
N LYS A 712 65.91 21.93 1.66
CA LYS A 712 66.72 20.70 1.50
C LYS A 712 66.20 19.78 0.39
N GLY A 713 65.09 20.12 -0.28
CA GLY A 713 64.45 19.27 -1.29
C GLY A 713 64.00 17.90 -0.78
N SER A 714 63.71 17.76 0.52
CA SER A 714 63.49 16.45 1.16
C SER A 714 62.01 16.09 1.23
N ALA A 715 61.55 15.21 0.32
CA ALA A 715 60.20 14.64 0.35
C ALA A 715 59.91 13.90 1.67
N THR A 716 60.89 13.16 2.20
CA THR A 716 60.77 12.40 3.46
C THR A 716 60.60 13.30 4.69
N ALA A 717 61.22 14.48 4.71
CA ALA A 717 61.03 15.44 5.79
C ALA A 717 59.65 16.11 5.73
N LEU A 718 59.15 16.43 4.53
CA LEU A 718 57.79 16.93 4.32
C LEU A 718 56.73 15.87 4.69
N GLU A 719 57.01 14.61 4.39
CA GLU A 719 56.09 13.51 4.69
C GLU A 719 55.91 13.26 6.19
N LYS A 720 56.84 13.72 7.04
CA LYS A 720 56.71 13.69 8.52
C LYS A 720 55.83 14.81 9.09
N LEU A 721 55.55 15.87 8.33
CA LEU A 721 54.71 16.99 8.78
C LEU A 721 53.21 16.64 8.68
N ARG A 722 52.33 17.29 9.46
CA ARG A 722 50.88 17.05 9.30
C ARG A 722 50.41 17.50 7.91
N LYS A 723 49.41 16.81 7.37
CA LYS A 723 48.89 17.05 6.01
C LYS A 723 48.43 18.50 5.82
N GLY A 724 47.75 19.07 6.83
CA GLY A 724 47.25 20.45 6.83
C GLY A 724 48.29 21.51 6.47
N TYR A 725 49.50 21.46 7.07
CA TYR A 725 50.57 22.43 6.77
C TYR A 725 51.01 22.39 5.30
N ILE A 726 51.10 21.20 4.71
CA ILE A 726 51.55 21.02 3.32
C ILE A 726 50.50 21.56 2.36
N ILE A 727 49.22 21.28 2.62
CA ILE A 727 48.12 21.81 1.81
C ILE A 727 48.06 23.34 1.94
N ALA A 728 48.13 23.87 3.16
CA ALA A 728 48.09 25.30 3.41
C ALA A 728 49.22 26.04 2.68
N ILE A 729 50.46 25.54 2.72
CA ILE A 729 51.59 26.13 1.99
C ILE A 729 51.38 26.02 0.47
N SER A 730 50.93 24.86 -0.03
CA SER A 730 50.72 24.65 -1.47
C SER A 730 49.66 25.62 -2.02
N ARG A 731 48.54 25.76 -1.30
CA ARG A 731 47.43 26.62 -1.71
C ARG A 731 47.73 28.10 -1.57
N ASN A 732 48.45 28.51 -0.53
CA ASN A 732 48.90 29.90 -0.37
C ASN A 732 49.83 30.36 -1.51
N ASN A 733 50.36 29.40 -2.28
CA ASN A 733 51.20 29.64 -3.46
C ASN A 733 50.52 29.26 -4.78
N ASN A 734 49.21 28.98 -4.77
CA ASN A 734 48.40 28.58 -5.95
C ASN A 734 48.89 27.29 -6.64
N ILE A 735 49.33 26.30 -5.85
CA ILE A 735 49.85 25.03 -6.34
C ILE A 735 48.83 23.92 -6.07
N SER A 736 48.42 23.24 -7.14
CA SER A 736 47.53 22.08 -7.08
C SER A 736 48.11 20.90 -7.86
N PRO A 737 47.99 19.67 -7.35
CA PRO A 737 48.47 18.48 -8.07
C PRO A 737 47.68 18.26 -9.36
N SER A 738 48.37 17.82 -10.42
CA SER A 738 47.78 17.55 -11.73
C SER A 738 46.98 16.24 -11.70
N GLY A 739 45.64 16.33 -11.69
CA GLY A 739 44.72 15.18 -11.76
C GLY A 739 43.75 15.06 -10.57
N ALA A 740 42.77 14.15 -10.66
CA ALA A 740 41.68 13.99 -9.68
C ALA A 740 42.08 13.31 -8.34
N VAL A 741 43.38 13.26 -8.00
CA VAL A 741 43.90 12.52 -6.84
C VAL A 741 44.59 13.47 -5.85
N PHE A 742 43.89 13.80 -4.75
CA PHE A 742 44.34 14.74 -3.72
C PHE A 742 45.02 14.05 -2.52
N THR A 743 46.11 13.31 -2.79
CA THR A 743 46.91 12.65 -1.74
C THR A 743 48.01 13.57 -1.20
N LYS A 744 48.47 13.30 0.03
CA LYS A 744 49.56 14.07 0.66
C LYS A 744 50.85 14.03 -0.17
N SER A 745 51.20 12.86 -0.71
CA SER A 745 52.35 12.67 -1.60
C SER A 745 52.23 13.50 -2.88
N ALA A 746 51.04 13.54 -3.51
CA ALA A 746 50.81 14.35 -4.71
C ALA A 746 51.04 15.86 -4.47
N TYR A 747 50.62 16.37 -3.30
CA TYR A 747 50.91 17.76 -2.91
C TYR A 747 52.40 17.99 -2.66
N ILE A 748 53.10 17.05 -2.00
CA ILE A 748 54.54 17.14 -1.78
C ILE A 748 55.29 17.17 -3.12
N ASP A 749 54.94 16.29 -4.05
CA ASP A 749 55.59 16.21 -5.37
C ASP A 749 55.34 17.47 -6.21
N ALA A 750 54.11 17.99 -6.22
CA ALA A 750 53.77 19.23 -6.91
C ALA A 750 54.50 20.43 -6.31
N LEU A 751 54.55 20.52 -4.98
CA LEU A 751 55.22 21.59 -4.25
C LEU A 751 56.74 21.56 -4.49
N LEU A 752 57.38 20.39 -4.45
CA LEU A 752 58.82 20.27 -4.71
C LEU A 752 59.18 20.59 -6.16
N LYS A 753 58.39 20.14 -7.14
CA LYS A 753 58.58 20.50 -8.56
C LYS A 753 58.47 22.00 -8.78
N TRP A 754 57.50 22.65 -8.14
CA TRP A 754 57.33 24.10 -8.24
C TRP A 754 58.50 24.87 -7.59
N VAL A 755 58.92 24.45 -6.39
CA VAL A 755 60.06 25.07 -5.70
C VAL A 755 61.38 24.93 -6.47
N GLN A 756 61.57 23.84 -7.23
CA GLN A 756 62.73 23.69 -8.12
C GLN A 756 62.78 24.73 -9.24
N VAL A 757 61.63 25.25 -9.67
CA VAL A 757 61.54 26.24 -10.76
C VAL A 757 61.65 27.67 -10.24
N VAL A 758 60.99 27.98 -9.13
CA VAL A 758 60.86 29.39 -8.64
C VAL A 758 61.87 29.70 -7.52
N GLY A 759 62.47 28.68 -6.91
CA GLY A 759 63.35 28.82 -5.76
C GLY A 759 62.59 29.01 -4.44
N VAL A 760 63.19 28.56 -3.34
CA VAL A 760 62.53 28.51 -2.02
C VAL A 760 62.21 29.90 -1.45
N GLN A 761 62.96 30.93 -1.86
CA GLN A 761 62.77 32.32 -1.44
C GLN A 761 61.42 32.91 -1.90
N ALA A 762 60.79 32.32 -2.92
CA ALA A 762 59.50 32.75 -3.44
C ALA A 762 58.29 32.07 -2.76
N VAL A 763 58.52 31.16 -1.80
CA VAL A 763 57.45 30.45 -1.09
C VAL A 763 56.77 31.40 -0.11
N ARG A 764 55.49 31.70 -0.34
CA ARG A 764 54.64 32.44 0.61
C ARG A 764 54.18 31.53 1.73
N VAL A 765 54.57 31.86 2.95
CA VAL A 765 54.22 31.09 4.15
C VAL A 765 52.83 31.53 4.64
N PRO A 766 51.91 30.58 4.94
CA PRO A 766 50.63 30.88 5.56
C PRO A 766 50.79 31.61 6.91
N PRO A 767 49.90 32.55 7.26
CA PRO A 767 49.88 33.12 8.61
C PRO A 767 49.52 32.05 9.64
N VAL A 768 50.04 32.21 10.86
CA VAL A 768 49.75 31.33 12.00
C VAL A 768 48.33 31.58 12.49
N LEU A 769 47.60 30.54 12.91
CA LEU A 769 46.27 30.67 13.49
C LEU A 769 46.37 31.21 14.92
N ASP A 770 45.41 32.02 15.35
CA ASP A 770 45.35 32.64 16.68
C ASP A 770 44.82 31.71 17.79
N TYR A 771 44.48 30.47 17.43
CA TYR A 771 44.00 29.42 18.34
C TYR A 771 44.74 28.09 18.16
N ASP A 772 44.59 27.20 19.13
CA ASP A 772 45.15 25.85 19.13
C ASP A 772 44.48 24.96 18.06
N ALA A 773 45.24 24.53 17.05
CA ALA A 773 44.70 23.81 15.90
C ALA A 773 45.12 22.33 15.88
N LYS A 774 44.15 21.41 15.81
CA LYS A 774 44.42 19.97 15.58
C LYS A 774 44.93 19.73 14.14
N GLU A 775 44.40 20.46 13.16
CA GLU A 775 44.85 20.48 11.77
C GLU A 775 45.02 21.94 11.31
N PHE A 776 46.17 22.25 10.71
CA PHE A 776 46.51 23.60 10.26
C PHE A 776 45.90 23.89 8.89
N HIS A 777 45.27 25.06 8.71
CA HIS A 777 44.61 25.49 7.49
C HIS A 777 44.84 26.99 7.25
N LEU A 778 44.53 27.49 6.05
CA LEU A 778 44.52 28.92 5.76
C LEU A 778 43.28 29.56 6.39
N SER A 779 43.38 30.80 6.85
CA SER A 779 42.25 31.54 7.46
C SER A 779 41.06 31.73 6.51
N THR A 780 41.31 31.72 5.20
CA THR A 780 40.32 31.92 4.14
C THR A 780 39.84 30.62 3.48
N ASP A 781 40.42 29.46 3.83
CA ASP A 781 40.23 28.22 3.06
C ASP A 781 39.19 27.33 3.74
N LEU A 782 37.96 27.49 3.25
CA LEU A 782 36.77 26.84 3.76
C LEU A 782 36.59 25.38 3.27
N SER A 783 37.55 24.83 2.53
CA SER A 783 37.34 23.52 1.91
C SER A 783 37.62 22.37 2.90
N LYS A 784 36.54 21.67 3.30
CA LYS A 784 36.45 20.44 4.14
C LYS A 784 36.40 20.64 5.66
N PHE A 785 35.49 21.47 6.13
CA PHE A 785 35.27 21.63 7.56
C PHE A 785 34.73 20.36 8.22
N GLN A 786 35.41 19.94 9.28
CA GLN A 786 34.75 19.24 10.38
C GLN A 786 33.95 20.27 11.18
N VAL A 787 32.84 20.78 10.62
CA VAL A 787 31.97 21.77 11.30
C VAL A 787 31.47 21.17 12.61
N LEU A 788 31.12 19.88 12.59
CA LEU A 788 30.77 19.16 13.80
C LEU A 788 32.05 18.64 14.47
N SER A 789 32.51 19.38 15.48
CA SER A 789 33.62 18.94 16.34
C SER A 789 33.25 17.66 17.10
N TYR A 790 34.25 17.00 17.69
CA TYR A 790 34.02 15.81 18.52
C TYR A 790 33.07 16.11 19.68
N GLU A 791 33.24 17.26 20.33
CA GLU A 791 32.45 17.73 21.47
C GLU A 791 30.98 17.96 21.05
N ILE A 792 30.76 18.56 19.87
CA ILE A 792 29.41 18.75 19.31
C ILE A 792 28.76 17.40 18.96
N LEU A 793 29.51 16.46 18.36
CA LEU A 793 28.99 15.12 18.07
C LEU A 793 28.67 14.34 19.34
N GLU A 794 29.44 14.49 20.41
CA GLU A 794 29.14 13.89 21.70
C GLU A 794 27.85 14.45 22.30
N ALA A 795 27.66 15.78 22.23
CA ALA A 795 26.40 16.43 22.61
C ALA A 795 25.22 15.92 21.78
N ILE A 796 25.36 15.83 20.45
CA ILE A 796 24.35 15.26 19.55
C ILE A 796 24.02 13.81 19.93
N ARG A 797 25.03 12.97 20.19
CA ARG A 797 24.84 11.57 20.61
C ARG A 797 24.17 11.46 21.98
N GLY A 798 24.46 12.39 22.89
CA GLY A 798 23.80 12.50 24.20
C GLY A 798 22.32 12.82 24.05
N ASP A 799 22.01 13.91 23.34
CA ASP A 799 20.65 14.37 23.12
C ASP A 799 19.83 13.36 22.29
N LEU A 800 20.44 12.68 21.31
CA LEU A 800 19.83 11.58 20.55
C LEU A 800 19.32 10.45 21.45
N LYS A 801 20.06 10.11 22.51
CA LYS A 801 19.67 9.07 23.47
C LYS A 801 18.59 9.55 24.44
N ALA A 802 18.63 10.84 24.81
CA ALA A 802 17.70 11.45 25.75
C ALA A 802 16.38 11.90 25.11
N THR A 803 16.33 12.08 23.78
CA THR A 803 15.13 12.54 23.07
C THR A 803 14.08 11.44 22.99
N PHE A 804 12.87 11.74 23.47
CA PHE A 804 11.70 10.89 23.29
C PHE A 804 11.12 11.07 21.89
N LEU A 805 11.29 10.04 21.05
CA LEU A 805 10.69 9.96 19.73
C LEU A 805 9.51 8.98 19.72
N PRO A 806 8.34 9.36 19.16
CA PRO A 806 7.19 8.47 18.99
C PRO A 806 7.55 7.18 18.24
N SER A 807 6.84 6.09 18.53
CA SER A 807 7.16 4.76 17.99
C SER A 807 7.08 4.65 16.47
N TRP A 808 6.40 5.60 15.83
CA TRP A 808 6.17 5.60 14.40
C TRP A 808 7.25 6.34 13.60
N LEU A 809 8.11 7.11 14.28
CA LEU A 809 9.22 7.85 13.68
C LEU A 809 10.48 6.97 13.73
N GLU A 810 11.14 6.80 12.58
CA GLU A 810 12.35 5.98 12.49
C GLU A 810 13.45 6.59 13.35
N ARG A 811 13.98 5.80 14.28
CA ARG A 811 15.05 6.26 15.16
C ARG A 811 16.39 6.24 14.44
N PRO A 812 17.13 7.34 14.49
CA PRO A 812 18.51 7.33 14.03
C PRO A 812 19.41 6.54 14.97
N PRO A 813 20.59 6.09 14.49
CA PRO A 813 21.55 5.40 15.32
C PRO A 813 22.10 6.31 16.42
N SER A 814 22.22 5.75 17.62
CA SER A 814 22.75 6.47 18.79
C SER A 814 24.25 6.80 18.68
N ASN A 815 24.97 6.17 17.76
CA ASN A 815 26.37 6.43 17.43
C ASN A 815 26.52 7.26 16.14
N PHE A 816 25.64 8.25 15.93
CA PHE A 816 25.64 9.12 14.76
C PHE A 816 27.05 9.69 14.46
N GLY A 817 27.41 9.73 13.17
CA GLY A 817 28.73 10.12 12.68
C GLY A 817 29.82 9.06 12.78
N ASN A 818 29.55 7.88 13.36
CA ASN A 818 30.53 6.80 13.37
C ASN A 818 30.39 5.87 12.13
N PRO A 819 31.49 5.57 11.41
CA PRO A 819 31.46 4.70 10.22
C PRO A 819 30.92 3.28 10.45
N SER A 820 30.93 2.78 11.69
CA SER A 820 30.52 1.42 12.06
C SER A 820 29.03 1.12 11.81
N HIS A 821 28.16 2.13 11.82
CA HIS A 821 26.73 1.96 11.61
C HIS A 821 26.35 1.70 10.13
N GLY A 822 27.23 2.05 9.19
CA GLY A 822 26.92 2.00 7.76
C GLY A 822 26.04 3.17 7.29
N LYS A 823 25.49 3.06 6.07
CA LYS A 823 24.75 4.14 5.40
C LYS A 823 23.37 4.33 6.04
N LEU A 824 23.08 5.56 6.48
CA LEU A 824 21.75 5.97 6.96
C LEU A 824 20.69 5.89 5.84
N LYS A 825 19.48 5.45 6.20
CA LYS A 825 18.29 5.47 5.33
C LYS A 825 17.72 6.89 5.20
N ALA A 826 16.89 7.13 4.18
CA ALA A 826 16.25 8.43 3.94
C ALA A 826 15.44 8.93 5.16
N ASP A 827 14.59 8.07 5.73
CA ASP A 827 13.79 8.43 6.92
C ASP A 827 14.66 8.73 8.15
N GLN A 828 15.82 8.07 8.29
CA GLN A 828 16.78 8.39 9.35
C GLN A 828 17.41 9.75 9.14
N TRP A 829 17.80 10.10 7.90
CA TRP A 829 18.29 11.45 7.57
C TRP A 829 17.25 12.51 7.88
N ARG A 830 15.98 12.29 7.51
CA ARG A 830 14.88 13.18 7.87
C ARG A 830 14.82 13.38 9.38
N THR A 831 14.71 12.29 10.16
CA THR A 831 14.61 12.40 11.63
C THR A 831 15.81 13.10 12.25
N VAL A 832 17.04 12.72 11.87
CA VAL A 832 18.25 13.36 12.42
C VAL A 832 18.22 14.85 12.16
N CYS A 833 18.00 15.28 10.92
CA CYS A 833 18.18 16.68 10.57
C CYS A 833 17.01 17.54 11.04
N THR A 834 15.76 17.09 10.85
CA THR A 834 14.58 17.94 11.14
C THR A 834 14.13 17.91 12.59
N VAL A 835 14.64 16.95 13.38
CA VAL A 835 14.32 16.80 14.81
C VAL A 835 15.59 16.90 15.66
N ASN A 836 16.49 15.93 15.57
CA ASN A 836 17.58 15.83 16.55
C ASN A 836 18.61 16.97 16.43
N LEU A 837 19.05 17.30 15.22
CA LEU A 837 20.00 18.38 14.98
C LEU A 837 19.36 19.75 15.25
N VAL A 838 18.07 19.95 14.97
CA VAL A 838 17.37 21.18 15.40
C VAL A 838 17.44 21.33 16.92
N ILE A 839 17.06 20.29 17.66
CA ILE A 839 17.05 20.32 19.12
C ILE A 839 18.46 20.61 19.66
N THR A 840 19.48 19.88 19.19
CA THR A 840 20.84 20.05 19.73
C THR A 840 21.50 21.34 19.25
N LEU A 841 21.49 21.64 17.95
CA LEU A 841 22.25 22.76 17.39
C LEU A 841 21.63 24.11 17.77
N VAL A 842 20.29 24.23 17.88
CA VAL A 842 19.69 25.47 18.37
C VAL A 842 20.09 25.71 19.83
N ARG A 843 20.08 24.67 20.68
CA ARG A 843 20.54 24.79 22.07
C ARG A 843 22.01 25.21 22.18
N LEU A 844 22.88 24.70 21.31
CA LEU A 844 24.32 24.95 21.36
C LEU A 844 24.73 26.26 20.67
N TRP A 845 24.15 26.58 19.52
CA TRP A 845 24.61 27.65 18.63
C TRP A 845 23.73 28.91 18.67
N ALA A 846 22.53 28.85 19.27
CA ALA A 846 21.72 30.05 19.52
C ALA A 846 21.94 30.64 20.93
N SER A 847 22.91 30.12 21.70
CA SER A 847 23.22 30.66 23.03
C SER A 847 23.84 32.08 22.92
N PRO A 848 23.70 32.92 23.95
CA PRO A 848 24.39 34.22 23.99
C PRO A 848 25.90 34.10 23.79
N GLU A 849 26.51 33.04 24.32
CA GLU A 849 27.95 32.76 24.27
C GLU A 849 28.42 32.15 22.95
N ALA A 850 27.51 31.71 22.07
CA ALA A 850 27.86 31.11 20.78
C ALA A 850 28.51 32.13 19.84
N SER A 851 29.51 31.68 19.07
CA SER A 851 30.24 32.53 18.14
C SER A 851 29.33 33.06 17.01
N ALA A 852 29.68 34.20 16.41
CA ALA A 852 28.95 34.73 15.26
C ALA A 852 28.89 33.71 14.11
N ARG A 853 29.99 32.98 13.91
CA ARG A 853 30.08 31.91 12.91
C ARG A 853 29.12 30.76 13.19
N ASP A 854 28.99 30.30 14.44
CA ASP A 854 28.06 29.23 14.79
C ASP A 854 26.61 29.65 14.55
N LYS A 855 26.28 30.93 14.78
CA LYS A 855 24.97 31.51 14.51
C LYS A 855 24.65 31.54 13.01
N GLU A 856 25.60 31.96 12.17
CA GLU A 856 25.44 31.93 10.70
C GLU A 856 25.27 30.50 10.17
N LEU A 857 26.08 29.55 10.67
CA LEU A 857 25.98 28.13 10.34
C LEU A 857 24.62 27.54 10.73
N LEU A 858 24.14 27.90 11.93
CA LEU A 858 22.83 27.50 12.41
C LEU A 858 21.73 28.07 11.52
N GLU A 859 21.74 29.37 11.26
CA GLU A 859 20.74 30.07 10.44
C GLU A 859 20.57 29.42 9.07
N ASN A 860 21.67 29.20 8.34
CA ASN A 860 21.62 28.54 7.04
C ASN A 860 21.07 27.10 7.12
N PHE A 861 21.44 26.33 8.14
CA PHE A 861 20.89 25.00 8.36
C PHE A 861 19.39 25.03 8.70
N LEU A 862 18.94 26.02 9.46
CA LEU A 862 17.53 26.19 9.80
C LEU A 862 16.70 26.61 8.59
N HIS A 863 17.26 27.34 7.62
CA HIS A 863 16.63 27.55 6.31
C HIS A 863 16.41 26.20 5.59
N LEU A 864 17.44 25.36 5.49
CA LEU A 864 17.31 24.02 4.90
C LEU A 864 16.23 23.19 5.62
N VAL A 865 16.28 23.13 6.96
CA VAL A 865 15.31 22.35 7.74
C VAL A 865 13.90 22.89 7.59
N SER A 866 13.72 24.21 7.60
CA SER A 866 12.41 24.86 7.41
C SER A 866 11.81 24.50 6.06
N ALA A 867 12.61 24.59 4.99
CA ALA A 867 12.18 24.15 3.67
C ALA A 867 11.75 22.67 3.69
N VAL A 868 12.62 21.78 4.19
CA VAL A 868 12.32 20.34 4.20
C VAL A 868 11.08 20.01 5.04
N ASP A 869 10.89 20.66 6.19
CA ASP A 869 9.73 20.49 7.06
C ASP A 869 8.44 20.95 6.37
N LEU A 870 8.43 22.16 5.80
CA LEU A 870 7.28 22.74 5.10
C LEU A 870 6.85 21.88 3.91
N ALA A 871 7.79 21.40 3.10
CA ALA A 871 7.51 20.52 1.97
C ALA A 871 6.96 19.15 2.42
N SER A 872 7.39 18.66 3.59
CA SER A 872 7.05 17.33 4.11
C SER A 872 5.78 17.29 4.97
N ARG A 873 5.01 18.39 5.08
CA ARG A 873 3.76 18.40 5.85
C ARG A 873 2.64 17.62 5.15
N ARG A 874 1.63 17.19 5.91
CA ARG A 874 0.49 16.40 5.40
C ARG A 874 -0.50 17.23 4.59
N SER A 875 -0.45 18.55 4.68
CA SER A 875 -1.20 19.45 3.83
C SER A 875 -0.27 20.41 3.12
N MET A 876 -0.77 21.08 2.10
CA MET A 876 -0.05 22.10 1.35
C MET A 876 -0.98 23.28 1.04
N THR A 877 -0.40 24.47 0.95
CA THR A 877 -1.06 25.71 0.52
C THR A 877 -0.07 26.48 -0.35
N GLU A 878 -0.56 27.41 -1.16
CA GLU A 878 0.32 28.30 -1.93
C GLU A 878 1.29 29.07 -1.03
N GLY A 879 0.81 29.60 0.10
CA GLY A 879 1.66 30.29 1.07
C GLY A 879 2.75 29.41 1.68
N ARG A 880 2.46 28.12 1.94
CA ARG A 880 3.46 27.16 2.43
C ARG A 880 4.48 26.79 1.36
N ALA A 881 4.04 26.63 0.11
CA ALA A 881 4.94 26.40 -1.02
C ALA A 881 5.86 27.63 -1.24
N ALA A 882 5.33 28.86 -1.13
CA ALA A 882 6.13 30.07 -1.23
C ALA A 882 7.16 30.20 -0.08
N ALA A 883 6.77 29.83 1.14
CA ALA A 883 7.69 29.78 2.28
C ALA A 883 8.80 28.73 2.08
N TYR A 884 8.45 27.55 1.55
CA TYR A 884 9.44 26.54 1.12
C TYR A 884 10.45 27.14 0.15
N ASP A 885 9.96 27.81 -0.89
CA ASP A 885 10.79 28.36 -1.96
C ASP A 885 11.77 29.42 -1.43
N LYS A 886 11.26 30.32 -0.57
CA LYS A 886 12.06 31.32 0.13
C LYS A 886 13.18 30.66 0.94
N HIS A 887 12.84 29.71 1.82
CA HIS A 887 13.84 29.08 2.68
C HIS A 887 14.88 28.27 1.89
N MET A 888 14.47 27.58 0.82
CA MET A 888 15.40 26.84 -0.04
C MET A 888 16.35 27.80 -0.77
N PHE A 889 15.85 28.93 -1.26
CA PHE A 889 16.68 29.96 -1.89
C PHE A 889 17.73 30.53 -0.91
N GLU A 890 17.30 30.98 0.28
CA GLU A 890 18.22 31.52 1.30
C GLU A 890 19.29 30.50 1.72
N TYR A 891 18.92 29.23 1.85
CA TYR A 891 19.86 28.14 2.12
C TYR A 891 20.95 28.02 1.03
N LEU A 892 20.56 28.09 -0.25
CA LEU A 892 21.53 28.00 -1.35
C LEU A 892 22.42 29.24 -1.43
N CYS A 893 21.88 30.43 -1.17
CA CYS A 893 22.68 31.66 -1.05
C CYS A 893 23.72 31.51 0.08
N GLY A 894 23.29 31.09 1.28
CA GLY A 894 24.19 30.85 2.40
C GLY A 894 25.25 29.80 2.12
N LEU A 895 24.93 28.74 1.36
CA LEU A 895 25.94 27.77 0.90
C LEU A 895 27.04 28.40 0.01
N ARG A 896 26.68 29.34 -0.87
CA ARG A 896 27.65 30.04 -1.73
C ARG A 896 28.45 31.05 -0.93
N ASP A 897 27.80 31.85 -0.10
CA ASP A 897 28.42 32.95 0.63
C ASP A 897 29.38 32.44 1.71
N MET A 898 28.97 31.42 2.46
CA MET A 898 29.78 30.92 3.58
C MET A 898 30.81 29.88 3.18
N PHE A 899 30.55 29.04 2.18
CA PHE A 899 31.42 27.90 1.86
C PHE A 899 32.01 27.94 0.44
N ASP A 900 31.59 28.88 -0.41
CA ASP A 900 31.82 28.85 -1.86
C ASP A 900 31.47 27.46 -2.45
N HIS A 901 30.37 26.86 -1.95
CA HIS A 901 30.08 25.46 -2.22
C HIS A 901 29.68 25.25 -3.69
N GLU A 902 30.28 24.23 -4.32
CA GLU A 902 29.96 23.83 -5.69
C GLU A 902 28.61 23.09 -5.72
N PHE A 903 27.60 23.67 -6.37
CA PHE A 903 26.30 23.05 -6.49
C PHE A 903 26.33 21.74 -7.30
N VAL A 904 25.60 20.76 -6.78
CA VAL A 904 25.26 19.52 -7.48
C VAL A 904 23.82 19.64 -8.01
N PRO A 905 23.41 18.82 -9.00
CA PRO A 905 22.07 18.90 -9.60
C PRO A 905 20.91 18.95 -8.61
N ASN A 906 20.99 18.26 -7.46
CA ASN A 906 19.93 18.28 -6.45
C ASN A 906 19.67 19.68 -5.89
N HIS A 907 20.71 20.48 -5.61
CA HIS A 907 20.54 21.85 -5.10
C HIS A 907 19.67 22.69 -6.04
N HIS A 908 20.00 22.65 -7.33
CA HIS A 908 19.22 23.36 -8.34
C HIS A 908 17.82 22.78 -8.51
N LEU A 909 17.67 21.45 -8.51
CA LEU A 909 16.36 20.79 -8.64
C LEU A 909 15.44 21.10 -7.46
N SER A 910 15.98 21.30 -6.25
CA SER A 910 15.21 21.72 -5.07
C SER A 910 14.47 23.04 -5.29
N LEU A 911 15.00 23.94 -6.14
CA LEU A 911 14.31 25.17 -6.53
C LEU A 911 13.06 24.90 -7.38
N HIS A 912 13.00 23.77 -8.09
CA HIS A 912 11.85 23.34 -8.91
C HIS A 912 10.83 22.48 -8.15
N LEU A 913 11.09 22.20 -6.87
CA LEU A 913 10.13 21.46 -6.05
C LEU A 913 8.90 22.34 -5.73
N TYR A 914 9.05 23.66 -5.74
CA TYR A 914 7.97 24.62 -5.56
C TYR A 914 6.81 24.37 -6.54
N GLU A 915 7.11 24.22 -7.83
CA GLU A 915 6.14 23.94 -8.90
C GLU A 915 5.42 22.62 -8.65
N CYS A 916 6.14 21.60 -8.17
CA CYS A 916 5.55 20.31 -7.82
C CYS A 916 4.58 20.44 -6.63
N LEU A 917 4.93 21.21 -5.60
CA LEU A 917 4.09 21.45 -4.42
C LEU A 917 2.82 22.24 -4.77
N VAL A 918 2.91 23.23 -5.66
CA VAL A 918 1.75 24.00 -6.14
C VAL A 918 0.85 23.14 -7.03
N LEU A 919 1.43 22.34 -7.92
CA LEU A 919 0.65 21.54 -8.86
C LEU A 919 -0.01 20.31 -8.21
N PHE A 920 0.70 19.60 -7.34
CA PHE A 920 0.29 18.30 -6.80
C PHE A 920 0.06 18.28 -5.27
N GLY A 921 0.24 19.41 -4.59
CA GLY A 921 0.01 19.51 -3.15
C GLY A 921 1.02 18.70 -2.32
N PRO A 922 0.60 18.08 -1.20
CA PRO A 922 1.52 17.50 -0.23
C PRO A 922 2.28 16.28 -0.76
N VAL A 923 3.59 16.19 -0.48
CA VAL A 923 4.51 15.16 -1.01
C VAL A 923 4.12 13.73 -0.64
N HIS A 924 3.36 13.52 0.45
CA HIS A 924 2.87 12.21 0.87
C HIS A 924 1.97 11.55 -0.20
N GLY A 925 1.36 12.36 -1.06
CA GLY A 925 0.57 11.91 -2.18
C GLY A 925 1.41 11.32 -3.32
N TRP A 926 2.70 11.66 -3.43
CA TRP A 926 3.52 11.39 -4.61
C TRP A 926 5.01 11.11 -4.32
N TRP A 927 5.37 10.66 -3.12
CA TRP A 927 6.74 10.23 -2.78
C TRP A 927 7.03 8.74 -3.09
N ALA A 928 8.32 8.41 -3.25
CA ALA A 928 8.79 7.08 -3.64
C ALA A 928 8.81 6.01 -2.52
N PHE A 929 8.67 6.39 -1.25
CA PHE A 929 8.78 5.45 -0.11
C PHE A 929 7.95 4.16 -0.23
N PRO A 930 6.67 4.20 -0.67
CA PRO A 930 5.89 2.99 -0.85
C PRO A 930 6.50 2.01 -1.85
N PHE A 931 7.01 2.53 -2.96
CA PHE A 931 7.54 1.72 -4.04
C PHE A 931 8.94 1.16 -3.73
N GLU A 932 9.78 1.93 -3.05
CA GLU A 932 11.05 1.44 -2.49
C GLU A 932 10.85 0.27 -1.52
N ARG A 933 9.78 0.33 -0.71
CA ARG A 933 9.39 -0.78 0.17
C ARG A 933 8.96 -2.01 -0.63
N TYR A 934 8.26 -1.84 -1.76
CA TYR A 934 7.94 -2.95 -2.66
C TYR A 934 9.18 -3.56 -3.31
N ASN A 935 10.15 -2.75 -3.76
CA ASN A 935 11.43 -3.26 -4.24
C ASN A 935 12.21 -3.98 -3.13
N GLY A 936 12.13 -3.48 -1.89
CA GLY A 936 12.62 -4.17 -0.69
C GLY A 936 11.95 -5.52 -0.44
N LEU A 937 10.63 -5.62 -0.66
CA LEU A 937 9.85 -6.86 -0.56
C LEU A 937 10.24 -7.85 -1.65
N LEU A 938 10.29 -7.41 -2.91
CA LEU A 938 10.66 -8.25 -4.05
C LEU A 938 12.07 -8.85 -3.88
N ARG A 939 13.02 -8.09 -3.34
CA ARG A 939 14.38 -8.57 -3.01
C ARG A 939 14.41 -9.68 -1.95
N ARG A 940 13.37 -9.83 -1.14
CA ARG A 940 13.28 -10.85 -0.08
C ARG A 940 12.55 -12.11 -0.52
N ILE A 941 11.88 -12.08 -1.67
CA ILE A 941 11.19 -13.25 -2.22
C ILE A 941 12.24 -14.31 -2.55
N ASN A 942 11.97 -15.55 -2.13
CA ASN A 942 12.87 -16.66 -2.40
C ASN A 942 12.83 -16.98 -3.89
N ILE A 943 13.89 -16.63 -4.62
CA ILE A 943 13.98 -16.84 -6.06
C ILE A 943 14.42 -18.27 -6.38
N ASN A 944 14.00 -18.78 -7.54
CA ASN A 944 14.38 -20.10 -8.05
C ASN A 944 15.82 -20.17 -8.60
N TYR A 945 16.62 -19.10 -8.44
CA TYR A 945 17.97 -18.93 -8.97
C TYR A 945 18.12 -19.18 -10.50
N LYS A 946 17.01 -19.11 -11.25
CA LYS A 946 17.00 -19.22 -12.71
C LYS A 946 16.81 -17.83 -13.33
N PRO A 947 17.87 -17.16 -13.82
CA PRO A 947 17.81 -15.75 -14.22
C PRO A 947 16.64 -15.39 -15.15
N ALA A 948 16.37 -16.23 -16.16
CA ALA A 948 15.29 -16.02 -17.11
C ALA A 948 13.86 -16.11 -16.51
N GLU A 949 13.69 -16.82 -15.39
CA GLU A 949 12.40 -17.01 -14.73
C GLU A 949 12.19 -16.05 -13.53
N ILE A 950 13.24 -15.35 -13.06
CA ILE A 950 13.17 -14.44 -11.90
C ILE A 950 12.03 -13.42 -12.03
N PRO A 951 11.88 -12.69 -13.15
CA PRO A 951 10.81 -11.69 -13.27
C PRO A 951 9.41 -12.28 -13.04
N LEU A 952 9.15 -13.47 -13.61
CA LEU A 952 7.87 -14.16 -13.48
C LEU A 952 7.63 -14.63 -12.05
N THR A 953 8.67 -15.14 -11.38
CA THR A 953 8.59 -15.53 -9.96
C THR A 953 8.25 -14.34 -9.09
N LEU A 954 8.95 -13.21 -9.25
CA LEU A 954 8.71 -12.00 -8.46
C LEU A 954 7.27 -11.51 -8.61
N MET A 955 6.77 -11.46 -9.85
CA MET A 955 5.40 -11.00 -10.13
C MET A 955 4.34 -11.93 -9.53
N ARG A 956 4.51 -13.26 -9.64
CA ARG A 956 3.57 -14.24 -9.07
C ARG A 956 3.47 -14.12 -7.56
N TYR A 957 4.61 -14.06 -6.86
CA TYR A 957 4.62 -13.98 -5.40
C TYR A 957 4.09 -12.62 -4.89
N PHE A 958 4.33 -11.53 -5.63
CA PHE A 958 3.74 -10.22 -5.31
C PHE A 958 2.21 -10.30 -5.28
N TYR A 959 1.60 -10.83 -6.34
CA TYR A 959 0.15 -10.95 -6.41
C TYR A 959 -0.43 -12.03 -5.50
N LEU A 960 0.28 -13.15 -5.30
CA LEU A 960 -0.13 -14.17 -4.35
C LEU A 960 -0.30 -13.59 -2.94
N GLY A 961 0.66 -12.79 -2.48
CA GLY A 961 0.58 -12.13 -1.16
C GLY A 961 -0.58 -11.15 -1.06
N GLY A 962 -0.81 -10.32 -2.10
CA GLY A 962 -1.93 -9.37 -2.14
C GLY A 962 -3.30 -10.05 -2.21
N ASN A 963 -3.44 -11.08 -3.04
CA ASN A 963 -4.70 -11.78 -3.25
C ASN A 963 -5.08 -12.65 -2.04
N LEU A 964 -4.11 -13.30 -1.39
CA LEU A 964 -4.36 -14.15 -0.21
C LEU A 964 -4.96 -13.36 0.96
N ARG A 965 -4.52 -12.11 1.13
CA ARG A 965 -5.07 -11.19 2.13
C ARG A 965 -6.55 -10.87 1.86
N ASN A 966 -6.89 -10.63 0.60
CA ASN A 966 -8.27 -10.33 0.21
C ASN A 966 -9.16 -11.56 0.34
N LEU A 967 -8.64 -12.74 -0.01
CA LEU A 967 -9.41 -13.99 0.02
C LEU A 967 -10.03 -14.25 1.40
N LEU A 968 -9.29 -14.03 2.49
CA LEU A 968 -9.85 -14.26 3.83
C LEU A 968 -11.00 -13.30 4.18
N ALA A 969 -10.94 -12.05 3.73
CA ALA A 969 -12.00 -11.06 3.96
C ALA A 969 -13.24 -11.29 3.07
N ASP A 970 -13.05 -11.93 1.92
CA ASP A 970 -14.10 -12.22 0.93
C ASP A 970 -14.81 -13.57 1.17
N LEU A 971 -14.26 -14.44 2.01
CA LEU A 971 -14.85 -15.74 2.33
C LEU A 971 -15.87 -15.60 3.47
N ASP A 972 -17.14 -15.91 3.17
CA ASP A 972 -18.20 -16.01 4.18
C ASP A 972 -17.98 -17.29 5.00
N PHE A 973 -17.23 -17.19 6.09
CA PHE A 973 -17.13 -18.27 7.07
C PHE A 973 -18.34 -18.27 8.00
N PRO A 974 -18.84 -19.45 8.43
CA PRO A 974 -19.84 -19.54 9.48
C PRO A 974 -19.38 -18.84 10.77
N GLU A 975 -20.32 -18.29 11.53
CA GLU A 975 -20.06 -17.63 12.83
C GLU A 975 -19.76 -18.61 13.97
N ASP A 976 -19.57 -19.89 13.67
CA ASP A 976 -19.20 -20.89 14.66
C ASP A 976 -17.84 -20.59 15.30
N THR A 977 -17.66 -21.06 16.53
CA THR A 977 -16.47 -20.81 17.37
C THR A 977 -15.17 -21.20 16.67
N GLU A 978 -15.15 -22.33 15.98
CA GLU A 978 -13.98 -22.95 15.36
C GLU A 978 -13.47 -22.13 14.16
N TYR A 979 -14.38 -21.60 13.33
CA TYR A 979 -14.01 -20.72 12.22
C TYR A 979 -13.51 -19.37 12.72
N THR A 980 -14.16 -18.82 13.75
CA THR A 980 -13.74 -17.57 14.39
C THR A 980 -12.35 -17.70 15.01
N GLU A 981 -12.08 -18.79 15.74
CA GLU A 981 -10.75 -19.09 16.30
C GLU A 981 -9.68 -19.24 15.22
N MET A 982 -9.99 -19.90 14.10
CA MET A 982 -9.07 -20.01 12.96
C MET A 982 -8.74 -18.63 12.36
N VAL A 983 -9.76 -17.80 12.10
CA VAL A 983 -9.58 -16.44 11.57
C VAL A 983 -8.75 -15.59 12.54
N HIS A 984 -9.02 -15.66 13.84
CA HIS A 984 -8.25 -14.98 14.88
C HIS A 984 -6.80 -15.46 14.93
N SER A 985 -6.56 -16.78 14.93
CA SER A 985 -5.22 -17.37 14.93
C SER A 985 -4.42 -16.99 13.68
N PHE A 986 -5.08 -16.92 12.53
CA PHE A 986 -4.49 -16.39 11.31
C PHE A 986 -4.08 -14.92 11.51
N HIS A 987 -5.00 -14.07 11.97
CA HIS A 987 -4.70 -12.66 12.22
C HIS A 987 -3.57 -12.46 13.23
N ASP A 988 -3.51 -13.27 14.29
CA ASP A 988 -2.44 -13.23 15.30
C ASP A 988 -1.10 -13.70 14.75
N THR A 989 -1.07 -14.81 14.00
CA THR A 989 0.14 -15.31 13.34
C THR A 989 0.67 -14.31 12.32
N PHE A 990 -0.24 -13.68 11.58
CA PHE A 990 0.06 -12.60 10.64
C PHE A 990 0.54 -11.34 11.37
N ALA A 991 -0.04 -11.01 12.53
CA ALA A 991 0.39 -9.93 13.42
C ALA A 991 1.76 -10.20 14.08
N ILE A 992 2.12 -11.44 14.37
CA ILE A 992 3.41 -11.83 14.97
C ILE A 992 4.52 -11.85 13.91
N ALA A 993 4.25 -12.43 12.73
CA ALA A 993 5.16 -12.37 11.58
C ALA A 993 5.46 -10.92 11.16
N THR A 994 4.53 -9.99 11.45
CA THR A 994 4.69 -8.55 11.21
C THR A 994 5.32 -7.78 12.39
N ARG A 995 5.18 -8.24 13.65
CA ARG A 995 5.80 -7.62 14.86
C ARG A 995 7.30 -7.87 15.01
N ALA A 996 7.85 -8.94 14.44
CA ALA A 996 9.28 -9.24 14.51
C ALA A 996 10.18 -8.25 13.75
N ARG A 997 9.62 -7.25 13.03
CA ARG A 997 10.38 -6.16 12.42
C ARG A 997 9.61 -4.84 12.51
N PRO A 998 10.17 -3.79 13.13
CA PRO A 998 9.53 -2.49 13.25
C PRO A 998 9.71 -1.72 11.93
N ASP A 999 8.93 -2.05 10.91
CA ASP A 999 8.74 -1.17 9.75
C ASP A 999 7.25 -0.81 9.70
N VAL A 1000 6.94 0.47 9.94
CA VAL A 1000 5.60 1.06 10.16
C VAL A 1000 4.64 0.91 8.97
N LEU A 1001 5.06 0.26 7.88
CA LEU A 1001 4.25 0.00 6.70
C LEU A 1001 4.59 -1.38 6.10
N ASN A 1002 4.49 -2.42 6.93
CA ASN A 1002 4.58 -3.80 6.47
C ASN A 1002 3.37 -4.13 5.56
N PRO A 1003 3.58 -4.62 4.32
CA PRO A 1003 2.53 -5.02 3.38
C PRO A 1003 1.47 -5.99 3.96
N LEU A 1004 1.79 -6.66 5.07
CA LEU A 1004 0.97 -7.67 5.71
C LEU A 1004 0.42 -7.21 7.08
N SER A 1005 0.45 -5.92 7.45
CA SER A 1005 -0.24 -5.50 8.68
C SER A 1005 -1.77 -5.63 8.50
N PRO A 1006 -2.53 -6.25 9.44
CA PRO A 1006 -3.98 -6.29 9.38
C PRO A 1006 -4.55 -4.87 9.20
N ARG A 1007 -5.72 -4.76 8.55
CA ARG A 1007 -6.51 -3.54 8.62
C ARG A 1007 -7.00 -3.43 10.06
N LEU A 1008 -6.29 -2.71 10.91
CA LEU A 1008 -6.92 -2.18 12.12
C LEU A 1008 -7.88 -1.06 11.66
N GLY A 1009 -9.03 -1.44 11.12
CA GLY A 1009 -10.22 -0.62 11.26
C GLY A 1009 -10.52 -0.52 12.76
N ARG A 1010 -10.79 0.70 13.25
CA ARG A 1010 -11.22 1.07 14.62
C ARG A 1010 -11.11 -0.07 15.65
N THR A 1011 -9.92 -0.58 15.90
CA THR A 1011 -9.70 -1.58 16.93
C THR A 1011 -9.07 -0.80 18.06
N THR A 1012 -9.92 -0.13 18.84
CA THR A 1012 -9.67 -0.02 20.27
C THR A 1012 -9.41 -1.45 20.72
N GLU A 1013 -8.19 -1.76 21.15
CA GLU A 1013 -7.94 -3.04 21.84
C GLU A 1013 -8.95 -3.09 22.99
N ARG A 1014 -10.04 -3.84 22.81
CA ARG A 1014 -10.94 -4.22 23.89
C ARG A 1014 -10.16 -5.22 24.74
N THR A 1015 -9.31 -4.70 25.62
CA THR A 1015 -9.02 -5.43 26.84
C THR A 1015 -10.39 -5.68 27.49
N ARG A 1016 -10.72 -6.92 27.83
CA ARG A 1016 -11.85 -7.26 28.72
C ARG A 1016 -11.59 -6.69 30.13
N ALA A 1017 -11.31 -5.40 30.22
CA ALA A 1017 -11.07 -4.69 31.46
C ALA A 1017 -12.43 -4.41 32.10
N PRO A 1018 -12.56 -4.55 33.42
CA PRO A 1018 -13.80 -4.19 34.11
C PRO A 1018 -14.08 -2.70 33.92
N GLU A 1019 -15.36 -2.34 33.78
CA GLU A 1019 -15.78 -0.94 33.80
C GLU A 1019 -15.44 -0.31 35.16
N VAL A 1020 -14.87 0.89 35.12
CA VAL A 1020 -14.46 1.67 36.30
C VAL A 1020 -15.38 2.88 36.44
N GLU A 1021 -15.76 3.22 37.66
CA GLU A 1021 -16.52 4.45 37.94
C GLU A 1021 -15.64 5.69 37.75
N LEU A 1022 -16.17 6.68 37.04
CA LEU A 1022 -15.46 7.93 36.76
C LEU A 1022 -15.55 8.89 37.95
N ASP A 1023 -14.49 9.65 38.22
CA ASP A 1023 -14.57 10.76 39.17
C ASP A 1023 -15.49 11.89 38.64
N THR A 1024 -16.02 12.72 39.53
CA THR A 1024 -16.99 13.78 39.17
C THR A 1024 -16.45 14.75 38.14
N THR A 1025 -15.20 15.18 38.30
CA THR A 1025 -14.58 16.14 37.38
C THR A 1025 -14.42 15.58 35.97
N THR A 1026 -13.97 14.32 35.84
CA THR A 1026 -13.82 13.65 34.55
C THR A 1026 -15.17 13.35 33.91
N TYR A 1027 -16.15 12.90 34.71
CA TYR A 1027 -17.51 12.60 34.21
C TYR A 1027 -18.20 13.84 33.65
N ASP A 1028 -18.18 14.95 34.38
CA ASP A 1028 -18.81 16.20 33.95
C ASP A 1028 -18.15 16.76 32.69
N ALA A 1029 -16.81 16.66 32.58
CA ALA A 1029 -16.08 17.06 31.38
C ALA A 1029 -16.42 16.18 30.16
N ILE A 1030 -16.56 14.86 30.34
CA ILE A 1030 -17.01 13.96 29.25
C ILE A 1030 -18.45 14.30 28.84
N LEU A 1031 -19.34 14.55 29.81
CA LEU A 1031 -20.73 14.93 29.54
C LEU A 1031 -20.81 16.23 28.73
N GLU A 1032 -20.05 17.25 29.11
CA GLU A 1032 -19.96 18.52 28.38
C GLU A 1032 -19.45 18.29 26.95
N LEU A 1033 -18.36 17.53 26.80
CA LEU A 1033 -17.80 17.22 25.48
C LEU A 1033 -18.85 16.51 24.63
N VAL A 1034 -19.46 15.42 25.11
CA VAL A 1034 -20.47 14.63 24.38
C VAL A 1034 -21.63 15.53 23.91
N ASN A 1035 -22.12 16.40 24.78
CA ASN A 1035 -23.21 17.33 24.45
C ASN A 1035 -22.81 18.44 23.47
N LYS A 1036 -21.55 18.89 23.46
CA LYS A 1036 -21.04 19.88 22.48
C LYS A 1036 -21.01 19.37 21.04
N SER A 1037 -20.90 18.06 20.81
CA SER A 1037 -20.78 17.48 19.46
C SER A 1037 -22.00 16.66 19.01
N GLY A 1038 -23.04 16.57 19.84
CA GLY A 1038 -24.15 15.66 19.64
C GLY A 1038 -25.43 16.40 19.26
N ASP A 1039 -26.19 15.86 18.30
CA ASP A 1039 -27.57 16.30 18.04
C ASP A 1039 -28.53 15.89 19.17
N GLU A 1040 -28.14 14.90 19.99
CA GLU A 1040 -28.90 14.36 21.13
C GLU A 1040 -28.21 14.77 22.45
N LEU A 1041 -28.96 15.43 23.34
CA LEU A 1041 -28.45 15.94 24.63
C LEU A 1041 -28.64 14.92 25.75
N PHE A 1042 -27.55 14.53 26.40
CA PHE A 1042 -27.55 13.64 27.56
C PHE A 1042 -27.67 14.43 28.88
N ALA A 1043 -28.33 13.85 29.87
CA ALA A 1043 -28.36 14.35 31.24
C ALA A 1043 -27.32 13.64 32.12
N SER A 1044 -26.91 14.30 33.20
CA SER A 1044 -26.07 13.67 34.22
C SER A 1044 -26.83 12.56 34.94
N ALA A 1045 -26.24 11.37 35.00
CA ALA A 1045 -26.75 10.22 35.75
C ALA A 1045 -26.73 10.46 37.27
N ARG A 1046 -25.99 11.49 37.72
CA ARG A 1046 -25.83 11.86 39.14
C ARG A 1046 -26.89 12.85 39.63
N VAL A 1047 -27.77 13.33 38.75
CA VAL A 1047 -28.88 14.22 39.09
C VAL A 1047 -30.17 13.42 39.33
N ASN A 1048 -30.99 13.89 40.29
CA ASN A 1048 -32.26 13.28 40.68
C ASN A 1048 -33.20 13.11 39.47
N VAL A 1049 -34.01 12.04 39.52
CA VAL A 1049 -34.91 11.61 38.42
C VAL A 1049 -35.91 12.71 38.00
N LEU A 1050 -36.26 13.62 38.92
CA LEU A 1050 -37.23 14.70 38.70
C LEU A 1050 -36.72 15.85 37.82
N ASP A 1051 -35.40 16.08 37.72
CA ASP A 1051 -34.80 17.14 36.89
C ASP A 1051 -34.44 16.67 35.46
N ARG A 1052 -34.74 15.40 35.14
CA ARG A 1052 -34.47 14.81 33.82
C ARG A 1052 -35.60 15.18 32.85
N ALA A 1053 -35.52 16.36 32.26
CA ALA A 1053 -36.48 16.86 31.25
C ALA A 1053 -36.45 16.03 29.93
N GLY A 1054 -36.82 14.75 29.99
CA GLY A 1054 -36.91 13.83 28.84
C GLY A 1054 -35.57 13.38 28.24
N ARG A 1055 -34.42 13.67 28.88
CA ARG A 1055 -33.08 13.36 28.37
C ARG A 1055 -32.55 12.02 28.91
N LEU A 1056 -31.85 11.26 28.07
CA LEU A 1056 -31.20 9.99 28.46
C LEU A 1056 -29.99 10.25 29.39
N PRO A 1057 -29.82 9.47 30.47
CA PRO A 1057 -28.67 9.62 31.37
C PRO A 1057 -27.39 9.07 30.71
N LEU A 1058 -26.27 9.80 30.81
CA LEU A 1058 -24.96 9.31 30.38
C LEU A 1058 -24.35 8.38 31.45
N SER A 1059 -23.91 7.18 31.06
CA SER A 1059 -23.31 6.22 32.01
C SER A 1059 -22.13 6.83 32.79
N PRO A 1060 -22.08 6.70 34.12
CA PRO A 1060 -20.94 7.17 34.94
C PRO A 1060 -19.74 6.20 34.93
N THR A 1061 -19.85 5.07 34.23
CA THR A 1061 -18.79 4.06 34.11
C THR A 1061 -18.13 4.11 32.74
N ALA A 1062 -16.86 3.70 32.67
CA ALA A 1062 -16.12 3.56 31.42
C ALA A 1062 -14.97 2.56 31.54
N GLU A 1063 -14.46 2.08 30.40
CA GLU A 1063 -13.34 1.12 30.37
C GLU A 1063 -11.99 1.83 30.27
N ASP A 1064 -10.98 1.39 31.04
CA ASP A 1064 -9.62 1.91 30.91
C ASP A 1064 -8.86 1.27 29.75
N ALA A 1065 -8.23 2.11 28.93
CA ALA A 1065 -7.38 1.67 27.83
C ALA A 1065 -5.92 2.08 28.06
N ALA A 1066 -5.00 1.14 27.82
CA ALA A 1066 -3.56 1.43 27.84
C ALA A 1066 -3.12 2.24 26.61
N ARG A 1067 -3.79 2.04 25.47
CA ARG A 1067 -3.50 2.65 24.18
C ARG A 1067 -4.71 2.68 23.27
N VAL A 1068 -4.73 3.64 22.36
CA VAL A 1068 -5.70 3.76 21.27
C VAL A 1068 -4.97 4.03 19.96
N ILE A 1069 -5.59 3.69 18.84
CA ILE A 1069 -5.00 3.84 17.51
C ILE A 1069 -5.91 4.71 16.65
N ARG A 1070 -5.36 5.78 16.08
CA ARG A 1070 -6.00 6.62 15.06
C ARG A 1070 -5.05 6.75 13.88
N ASP A 1071 -5.53 6.49 12.67
CA ASP A 1071 -4.75 6.59 11.42
C ASP A 1071 -3.41 5.83 11.47
N ARG A 1072 -3.41 4.64 12.07
CA ARG A 1072 -2.22 3.80 12.33
C ARG A 1072 -1.18 4.40 13.28
N ILE A 1073 -1.52 5.50 13.94
CA ILE A 1073 -0.71 6.14 14.97
C ILE A 1073 -1.21 5.66 16.33
N VAL A 1074 -0.28 5.16 17.14
CA VAL A 1074 -0.57 4.68 18.50
C VAL A 1074 -0.44 5.85 19.47
N PHE A 1075 -1.48 6.07 20.25
CA PHE A 1075 -1.49 6.97 21.41
C PHE A 1075 -1.54 6.10 22.66
N ALA A 1076 -0.66 6.33 23.62
CA ALA A 1076 -0.58 5.50 24.82
C ALA A 1076 -0.46 6.36 26.08
N THR A 1077 -0.85 5.80 27.22
CA THR A 1077 -0.65 6.44 28.51
C THR A 1077 0.84 6.51 28.85
N ARG A 1078 1.24 7.53 29.62
CA ARG A 1078 2.62 7.70 30.11
C ARG A 1078 3.15 6.43 30.77
N ALA A 1079 2.31 5.74 31.56
CA ALA A 1079 2.70 4.55 32.30
C ALA A 1079 2.95 3.31 31.43
N LYS A 1080 2.24 3.15 30.30
CA LYS A 1080 2.33 1.96 29.44
C LYS A 1080 3.12 2.19 28.15
N GLY A 1081 3.26 3.44 27.71
CA GLY A 1081 3.91 3.78 26.45
C GLY A 1081 4.36 5.24 26.41
N GLU A 1082 5.28 5.60 27.30
CA GLU A 1082 5.81 6.96 27.49
C GLU A 1082 6.12 7.69 26.17
N ARG A 1083 6.86 7.07 25.25
CA ARG A 1083 7.18 7.67 23.94
C ARG A 1083 5.98 8.07 23.07
N ASN A 1084 4.83 7.42 23.27
CA ASN A 1084 3.60 7.66 22.50
C ASN A 1084 2.59 8.51 23.27
N SER A 1085 2.99 9.07 24.42
CA SER A 1085 2.15 9.87 25.31
C SER A 1085 2.29 11.38 25.10
N PHE A 1086 3.38 11.85 24.47
CA PHE A 1086 3.64 13.27 24.22
C PHE A 1086 2.79 13.81 23.05
N VAL A 1087 1.86 14.71 23.32
CA VAL A 1087 0.89 15.22 22.34
C VAL A 1087 0.72 16.74 22.38
N ILE A 1088 0.48 17.32 21.22
CA ILE A 1088 -0.04 18.68 21.05
C ILE A 1088 -1.54 18.56 20.77
N PHE A 1089 -2.35 19.30 21.50
CA PHE A 1089 -3.81 19.23 21.42
C PHE A 1089 -4.45 20.62 21.42
N LYS A 1090 -5.66 20.70 20.86
CA LYS A 1090 -6.51 21.88 20.93
C LYS A 1090 -7.23 21.88 22.28
N ASP A 1091 -7.06 22.97 23.02
CA ASP A 1091 -7.77 23.18 24.27
C ASP A 1091 -9.14 23.82 24.01
N GLN A 1092 -10.04 23.76 24.99
CA GLN A 1092 -11.40 24.30 24.85
C GLN A 1092 -11.39 25.83 24.59
N ASP A 1093 -10.32 26.53 25.01
CA ASP A 1093 -10.10 27.97 24.82
C ASP A 1093 -9.51 28.35 23.44
N ARG A 1094 -9.70 27.52 22.41
CA ARG A 1094 -9.22 27.70 21.01
C ARG A 1094 -7.69 27.72 20.80
N GLY A 1095 -6.88 27.66 21.87
CA GLY A 1095 -5.41 27.60 21.80
C GLY A 1095 -4.85 26.17 21.67
N THR A 1096 -3.63 26.03 21.14
CA THR A 1096 -2.89 24.75 21.12
C THR A 1096 -1.95 24.62 22.32
N ARG A 1097 -2.04 23.52 23.07
CA ARG A 1097 -1.18 23.20 24.21
C ARG A 1097 -0.38 21.92 23.96
N ALA A 1098 0.73 21.77 24.68
CA ALA A 1098 1.55 20.56 24.68
C ALA A 1098 1.38 19.86 26.03
N GLY A 1099 1.29 18.53 26.03
CA GLY A 1099 1.08 17.76 27.25
C GLY A 1099 1.41 16.28 27.09
N GLN A 1100 1.12 15.53 28.15
CA GLN A 1100 1.37 14.10 28.22
C GLN A 1100 0.09 13.34 28.60
N ILE A 1101 -0.23 12.28 27.86
CA ILE A 1101 -1.44 11.47 28.13
C ILE A 1101 -1.27 10.71 29.44
N ARG A 1102 -2.09 11.05 30.43
CA ARG A 1102 -2.13 10.41 31.75
C ARG A 1102 -2.94 9.14 31.73
N ARG A 1103 -4.18 9.22 31.24
CA ARG A 1103 -5.17 8.11 31.23
C ARG A 1103 -5.99 8.17 29.93
N ILE A 1104 -6.39 7.01 29.42
CA ILE A 1104 -7.29 6.91 28.26
C ILE A 1104 -8.49 6.08 28.69
N VAL A 1105 -9.68 6.59 28.40
CA VAL A 1105 -10.94 6.00 28.84
C VAL A 1105 -11.84 5.79 27.63
N LEU A 1106 -12.42 4.60 27.50
CA LEU A 1106 -13.39 4.26 26.46
C LEU A 1106 -14.79 4.35 27.04
N HIS A 1107 -15.54 5.36 26.62
CA HIS A 1107 -16.91 5.57 27.07
C HIS A 1107 -17.89 4.99 26.05
N THR A 1108 -18.78 4.11 26.52
CA THR A 1108 -19.79 3.45 25.69
C THR A 1108 -21.17 3.99 26.01
N ARG A 1109 -21.91 4.40 24.98
CA ARG A 1109 -23.26 4.98 25.10
C ARG A 1109 -24.17 4.58 23.95
N ARG A 1110 -25.49 4.62 24.15
CA ARG A 1110 -26.47 4.45 23.06
C ARG A 1110 -26.80 5.81 22.44
N LYS A 1111 -26.67 5.92 21.12
CA LYS A 1111 -27.02 7.10 20.32
C LYS A 1111 -27.93 6.64 19.17
N ASN A 1112 -29.15 7.18 19.05
CA ASN A 1112 -30.13 6.76 18.02
C ASN A 1112 -30.39 5.24 17.94
N GLY A 1113 -30.31 4.53 19.07
CA GLY A 1113 -30.47 3.06 19.12
C GLY A 1113 -29.20 2.25 18.81
N GLU A 1114 -28.11 2.87 18.35
CA GLU A 1114 -26.82 2.22 18.12
C GLU A 1114 -25.86 2.40 19.30
N LEU A 1115 -25.03 1.40 19.57
CA LEU A 1115 -24.00 1.45 20.62
C LEU A 1115 -22.74 2.12 20.06
N VAL A 1116 -22.34 3.26 20.63
CA VAL A 1116 -21.16 4.02 20.25
C VAL A 1116 -20.13 3.99 21.38
N THR A 1117 -18.92 3.52 21.08
CA THR A 1117 -17.77 3.58 22.00
C THR A 1117 -16.78 4.64 21.49
N GLU A 1118 -16.48 5.64 22.33
CA GLU A 1118 -15.59 6.76 21.99
C GLU A 1118 -14.43 6.88 23.00
N PRO A 1119 -13.18 7.06 22.52
CA PRO A 1119 -12.03 7.28 23.39
C PRO A 1119 -11.89 8.75 23.84
N PHE A 1120 -11.80 8.96 25.15
CA PHE A 1120 -11.46 10.23 25.79
C PHE A 1120 -10.07 10.14 26.44
N LEU A 1121 -9.29 11.21 26.35
CA LEU A 1121 -7.92 11.27 26.86
C LEU A 1121 -7.84 12.31 27.97
N LEU A 1122 -7.28 11.91 29.10
CA LEU A 1122 -6.87 12.80 30.19
C LEU A 1122 -5.41 13.18 29.96
N VAL A 1123 -5.15 14.46 29.73
CA VAL A 1123 -3.83 14.97 29.38
C VAL A 1123 -3.36 15.97 30.44
N ASP A 1124 -2.16 15.75 30.96
CA ASP A 1124 -1.47 16.70 31.83
C ASP A 1124 -0.74 17.71 30.92
N ALA A 1125 -1.15 18.98 30.93
CA ALA A 1125 -0.59 20.03 30.08
C ALA A 1125 0.72 20.58 30.68
N PHE A 1126 1.76 20.76 29.87
CA PHE A 1126 2.98 21.43 30.30
C PHE A 1126 2.76 22.93 30.48
N GLN A 1127 3.33 23.49 31.53
CA GLN A 1127 3.20 24.92 31.83
C GLN A 1127 3.96 25.77 30.78
N PRO A 1128 3.30 26.77 30.15
CA PRO A 1128 3.96 27.66 29.21
C PRO A 1128 5.00 28.55 29.90
N LEU A 1129 6.03 28.97 29.17
CA LEU A 1129 6.99 29.97 29.65
C LEU A 1129 6.28 31.30 29.97
N SER A 1130 6.78 32.02 30.99
CA SER A 1130 6.38 33.41 31.23
C SER A 1130 6.83 34.31 30.09
N GLU A 1131 6.21 35.47 29.90
CA GLU A 1131 6.53 36.38 28.79
C GLU A 1131 8.02 36.79 28.76
N GLU A 1132 8.62 37.00 29.92
CA GLU A 1132 10.05 37.31 30.06
C GLU A 1132 10.95 36.16 29.61
N HIS A 1133 10.64 34.95 30.06
CA HIS A 1133 11.36 33.73 29.71
C HIS A 1133 11.15 33.32 28.26
N ALA A 1134 9.98 33.61 27.69
CA ALA A 1134 9.68 33.34 26.29
C ALA A 1134 10.54 34.17 25.32
N ARG A 1135 11.04 35.35 25.73
CA ARG A 1135 11.97 36.15 24.93
C ARG A 1135 13.36 35.52 24.84
N HIS A 1136 13.72 34.67 25.80
CA HIS A 1136 14.98 33.95 25.88
C HIS A 1136 14.89 32.53 25.30
N ASP A 1137 13.75 32.16 24.70
CA ASP A 1137 13.57 30.86 24.06
C ASP A 1137 14.24 30.88 22.67
N PRO A 1138 15.37 30.16 22.48
CA PRO A 1138 16.12 30.20 21.23
C PRO A 1138 15.34 29.60 20.06
N TYR A 1139 14.36 28.72 20.32
CA TYR A 1139 13.58 28.07 19.27
C TYR A 1139 12.48 28.98 18.71
N ARG A 1140 11.98 29.95 19.49
CA ARG A 1140 10.90 30.86 19.06
C ARG A 1140 11.30 31.83 17.96
N GLN A 1141 12.60 32.03 17.77
CA GLN A 1141 13.14 32.85 16.69
C GLN A 1141 12.80 32.27 15.30
N TRP A 1142 12.49 30.97 15.23
CA TRP A 1142 12.20 30.24 13.99
C TRP A 1142 10.77 29.66 13.98
N PRO A 1143 9.74 30.48 13.71
CA PRO A 1143 8.35 30.08 13.83
C PRO A 1143 7.95 28.93 12.89
N ASP A 1144 8.57 28.84 11.71
CA ASP A 1144 8.26 27.82 10.70
C ASP A 1144 8.66 26.40 11.13
N ILE A 1145 9.61 26.25 12.06
CA ILE A 1145 10.05 24.94 12.60
C ILE A 1145 9.12 24.47 13.74
N GLN A 1146 8.19 25.32 14.21
CA GLN A 1146 7.19 24.98 15.24
C GLN A 1146 7.79 24.31 16.49
N THR A 1147 8.94 24.83 16.93
CA THR A 1147 9.65 24.37 18.13
C THR A 1147 9.65 25.45 19.19
N LYS A 1148 9.40 25.06 20.45
CA LYS A 1148 9.39 26.00 21.58
C LYS A 1148 9.63 25.26 22.89
N LEU A 1149 10.02 26.02 23.91
CA LEU A 1149 10.20 25.54 25.26
C LEU A 1149 8.91 25.68 26.09
N TYR A 1150 8.73 24.72 26.99
CA TYR A 1150 7.78 24.74 28.10
C TYR A 1150 8.51 24.38 29.39
N TYR A 1151 7.99 24.76 30.56
CA TYR A 1151 8.51 24.23 31.82
C TYR A 1151 8.17 22.74 31.93
N LYS A 1152 9.02 21.97 32.60
CA LYS A 1152 8.76 20.54 32.85
C LYS A 1152 7.54 20.31 33.75
N THR A 1153 7.16 21.29 34.57
CA THR A 1153 6.01 21.22 35.46
C THR A 1153 4.70 21.19 34.68
N PHE A 1154 3.75 20.37 35.14
CA PHE A 1154 2.39 20.36 34.62
C PHE A 1154 1.55 21.46 35.25
N GLU A 1155 0.54 21.94 34.52
CA GLU A 1155 -0.53 22.74 35.08
C GLU A 1155 -1.36 21.89 36.07
N ASN A 1156 -1.98 22.52 37.07
CA ASN A 1156 -2.71 21.80 38.13
C ASN A 1156 -4.00 21.11 37.63
N ASP A 1157 -4.52 21.53 36.48
CA ASP A 1157 -5.77 21.02 35.91
C ASP A 1157 -5.50 19.91 34.89
N VAL A 1158 -6.11 18.73 35.11
CA VAL A 1158 -6.13 17.66 34.11
C VAL A 1158 -7.16 18.02 33.04
N ARG A 1159 -6.75 18.01 31.76
CA ARG A 1159 -7.65 18.32 30.64
C ARG A 1159 -8.22 17.03 30.05
N VAL A 1160 -9.54 16.96 29.94
CA VAL A 1160 -10.23 15.88 29.21
C VAL A 1160 -10.44 16.36 27.77
N ILE A 1161 -9.94 15.60 26.80
CA ILE A 1161 -10.05 15.90 25.37
C ILE A 1161 -10.50 14.66 24.59
N ARG A 1162 -11.00 14.87 23.38
CA ARG A 1162 -11.28 13.77 22.45
C ARG A 1162 -10.02 13.40 21.69
N LEU A 1163 -10.02 12.18 21.16
CA LEU A 1163 -8.94 11.74 20.27
C LEU A 1163 -8.79 12.67 19.05
N ASN A 1164 -9.88 13.25 18.56
CA ASN A 1164 -9.87 14.19 17.42
C ASN A 1164 -9.25 15.56 17.74
N ASP A 1165 -9.19 15.96 19.01
CA ASP A 1165 -8.65 17.26 19.42
C ASP A 1165 -7.10 17.26 19.45
N ILE A 1166 -6.49 16.08 19.43
CA ILE A 1166 -5.03 15.94 19.30
C ILE A 1166 -4.62 16.35 17.89
N LYS A 1167 -3.81 17.41 17.82
CA LYS A 1167 -3.18 17.92 16.60
C LYS A 1167 -2.02 17.03 16.15
N SER A 1168 -1.14 16.63 17.05
CA SER A 1168 0.06 15.86 16.67
C SER A 1168 0.78 15.24 17.87
N HIS A 1169 1.70 14.31 17.61
CA HIS A 1169 2.78 13.99 18.55
C HIS A 1169 3.88 15.04 18.44
N PHE A 1170 4.66 15.20 19.51
CA PHE A 1170 5.89 15.99 19.48
C PHE A 1170 7.09 15.17 19.95
N ALA A 1171 8.29 15.54 19.48
CA ALA A 1171 9.54 15.02 20.03
C ALA A 1171 9.93 15.84 21.27
N ALA A 1172 10.28 15.15 22.36
CA ALA A 1172 10.56 15.78 23.65
C ALA A 1172 12.01 15.57 24.07
N LEU A 1173 12.70 16.64 24.45
CA LEU A 1173 13.98 16.61 25.16
C LEU A 1173 13.87 17.45 26.43
N PHE A 1174 14.27 16.89 27.57
CA PHE A 1174 14.34 17.63 28.83
C PHE A 1174 15.77 18.13 29.05
N TYR A 1175 15.93 19.43 29.31
CA TYR A 1175 17.20 20.03 29.69
C TYR A 1175 16.98 21.35 30.43
N THR A 1176 18.02 21.87 31.07
CA THR A 1176 18.00 23.17 31.75
C THR A 1176 18.71 24.19 30.86
N PRO A 1177 18.00 25.16 30.24
CA PRO A 1177 18.65 26.21 29.48
C PRO A 1177 19.33 27.22 30.42
N ASP A 1178 20.57 27.59 30.12
CA ASP A 1178 21.38 28.46 30.99
C ASP A 1178 20.71 29.81 31.26
N ALA A 1179 20.10 30.41 30.23
CA ALA A 1179 19.38 31.68 30.34
C ALA A 1179 18.09 31.61 31.20
N LEU A 1180 17.54 30.41 31.42
CA LEU A 1180 16.26 30.20 32.12
C LEU A 1180 16.46 29.68 33.55
N GLY A 1181 17.58 28.99 33.83
CA GLY A 1181 17.90 28.42 35.13
C GLY A 1181 16.88 27.41 35.68
N ARG A 1182 15.95 26.93 34.84
CA ARG A 1182 14.86 26.01 35.19
C ARG A 1182 14.77 24.88 34.18
N GLU A 1183 14.37 23.70 34.64
CA GLU A 1183 14.23 22.53 33.78
C GLU A 1183 13.05 22.71 32.82
N CYS A 1184 13.33 22.63 31.53
CA CYS A 1184 12.39 22.82 30.45
C CYS A 1184 12.28 21.57 29.56
N VAL A 1185 11.19 21.48 28.82
CA VAL A 1185 10.98 20.50 27.75
C VAL A 1185 10.98 21.20 26.40
N VAL A 1186 11.78 20.71 25.47
CA VAL A 1186 11.69 21.08 24.05
C VAL A 1186 10.49 20.39 23.44
N VAL A 1187 9.57 21.17 22.90
CA VAL A 1187 8.40 20.67 22.20
C VAL A 1187 8.61 20.93 20.72
N ARG A 1188 9.08 19.92 19.98
CA ARG A 1188 9.16 19.92 18.51
C ARG A 1188 7.93 19.25 17.94
N ASP A 1189 6.99 20.04 17.38
CA ASP A 1189 5.81 19.51 16.69
C ASP A 1189 6.24 18.61 15.52
N LEU A 1190 5.63 17.43 15.36
CA LEU A 1190 5.92 16.50 14.27
C LEU A 1190 4.80 16.40 13.22
N ASP A 1191 3.78 17.27 13.33
CA ASP A 1191 2.66 17.48 12.39
C ASP A 1191 2.20 16.21 11.62
N ARG A 1192 1.82 15.16 12.37
CA ARG A 1192 1.49 13.85 11.78
C ARG A 1192 0.04 13.42 11.90
N VAL A 1193 -0.79 14.12 12.67
CA VAL A 1193 -2.21 13.79 12.77
C VAL A 1193 -3.03 14.85 12.06
N GLY A 1194 -3.81 14.44 11.07
CA GLY A 1194 -4.66 15.38 10.33
C GLY A 1194 -5.63 16.09 11.28
N GLN A 1195 -5.93 17.35 10.98
CA GLN A 1195 -7.19 17.91 11.45
C GLN A 1195 -8.29 17.01 10.87
N ALA A 1196 -9.11 16.40 11.73
CA ALA A 1196 -10.30 15.71 11.26
C ALA A 1196 -11.10 16.73 10.45
N SER A 1197 -11.25 16.49 9.14
CA SER A 1197 -12.26 17.17 8.34
C SER A 1197 -13.59 16.84 8.99
N SER A 1198 -14.25 17.84 9.57
CA SER A 1198 -15.61 17.74 10.04
C SER A 1198 -16.52 17.56 8.82
N VAL A 1199 -16.67 16.33 8.34
CA VAL A 1199 -17.67 15.93 7.35
C VAL A 1199 -18.26 14.60 7.79
#